data_AF-A0A9W6CQ59-F1
#
_entry.id   AF-A0A9W6CQ59-F1
#
_cell.length_a   1.000
_cell.length_b   1.000
_cell.length_c   1.000
_cell.angle_alpha   90.00
_cell.angle_beta   90.00
_cell.angle_gamma   90.00
#
_symmetry.space_group_name_H-M   'P 1'
#
loop_
_entity.id
_entity.type
_entity.pdbx_description
1 polymer ?
#
loop_
_entity_poly.entity_id
_entity_poly.type
_entity_poly.pdbx_seq_one_letter_code
_entity_poly.pdbx_strand_id
1 'polypeptide(L)'
;MGLLAKAPGPQDGSILRFDPAYWQIDFNIQCAASLVTAGDRALKLSCTFRTDKDLVGLIWRSVDAESHQLYRYATDYDYRGCVLRFDFRLKNLLPLDHDRGLVLTAIENNEAETPYYVRLENYRIAGTPLNGRVLLDFSSVQGGFNLPAEAVTIPWHNIKRFFIGVIPPDYVPLEDNAARLPIEEVEATLELYNIFCTGSRTSLSVCTAPQPAHGLRIADGLDDAYHLTPQRIVDGVRRLGYRGWYVLYLGITHMHQVSWDAGEGRFIVDPGKPVLNAPTRAWLTDLFMRLAGTGFRIVISLSYEILKSVCPSAWMQRAWNDAPAQTGWEPPSTLIAPTNTAGLDYLAAIFGWCMDTLKAMGAPLFFQVGEPWWWDGTYTDGSPCIYDAGTRALFTAETGFAVPTPFLQSSFDPVGPHGPYLSWLRDKLGASTLYLRDHVKATHPDATSLILIFTPQVLNPAAPILEVLNFPYRAWRSPAWDIVQLEDYDWIITGEWTLHSGTLAAGTGKLGYSLDRLHFFGGFNLLADTADTIWPRIDQALNDGFQWRVAETYVWARPQVWRDGFVWQASAETEACSCGCADYEGGPIRSGGFSFIPAPGTGGNPVPPYEDPGDFDDVRKPPADLQMVGNSFGDVRFSWSPNGEDPAEVSYTLTIYDPSTGAAVRTVEIDTPTVVEGRVRFDYPVELSADDFGFAPTFLVWRVATNGEAAAGLSGAVPVNNAAIVKRAVMFCGQSNALGHFTTLSGVTLAQGSAAAFRRALAAALGLSNVEVIPVQAAWGSSAADRWADDNPSSGTNYWWDLDAGISGPRLSQAIAIGTGLGVPVSAIIWAQGENDASATSEFETTRHSDATRFRTAMERIFTDLRAGLGNAALPIWIQTLGRAFYGAGEPPPEPIGATYKAYRDIQLAVAAADANIRIGSWVPGAEDWHNYVVEMPGPGRIHYLAPVYQTTAAELAEAVAETLDRAGSPPDWTLMGPPTGVGAVREANDDITVSWDGEAGDGFAVINISVTTGARLSYTEVTGPAFTFSEAAQQAAYGQLAGYVAVYVMRRAGGVLGPSTYSVIEVPA
;
A
#
# COMPACT_ATOMS: atom_id res chain seq x y z
N MET A 1 -3.70 -16.85 -8.46
CA MET A 1 -3.02 -16.12 -9.55
C MET A 1 -4.09 -15.51 -10.43
N GLY A 2 -4.09 -14.20 -10.57
CA GLY A 2 -4.99 -13.46 -11.44
C GLY A 2 -4.58 -13.63 -12.90
N LEU A 3 -5.56 -13.75 -13.79
CA LEU A 3 -5.35 -13.75 -15.23
C LEU A 3 -6.17 -12.64 -15.88
N LEU A 4 -5.60 -11.99 -16.89
CA LEU A 4 -6.31 -11.03 -17.73
C LEU A 4 -6.94 -11.77 -18.92
N ALA A 5 -8.26 -11.95 -18.88
CA ALA A 5 -9.03 -12.45 -20.00
C ALA A 5 -9.19 -11.35 -21.05
N LYS A 6 -8.37 -11.40 -22.11
CA LYS A 6 -8.37 -10.42 -23.22
C LYS A 6 -9.41 -10.70 -24.32
N ALA A 7 -10.29 -11.68 -24.13
CA ALA A 7 -11.29 -12.09 -25.11
C ALA A 7 -12.56 -12.66 -24.44
N PRO A 8 -13.71 -12.65 -25.14
CA PRO A 8 -14.92 -13.33 -24.68
C PRO A 8 -14.68 -14.82 -24.44
N GLY A 9 -15.36 -15.36 -23.43
CA GLY A 9 -15.34 -16.79 -23.16
C GLY A 9 -16.07 -17.60 -24.25
N PRO A 10 -16.07 -18.94 -24.14
CA PRO A 10 -16.82 -19.81 -25.02
C PRO A 10 -18.29 -19.37 -25.10
N GLN A 11 -18.79 -19.19 -26.31
CA GLN A 11 -20.14 -18.71 -26.58
C GLN A 11 -21.15 -19.87 -26.49
N ASP A 12 -21.31 -20.41 -25.28
CA ASP A 12 -22.04 -21.65 -24.98
C ASP A 12 -23.54 -21.45 -24.72
N GLY A 13 -24.00 -20.20 -24.65
CA GLY A 13 -25.40 -19.84 -24.49
C GLY A 13 -25.77 -18.57 -25.25
N SER A 14 -26.91 -17.98 -24.89
CA SER A 14 -27.37 -16.74 -25.51
C SER A 14 -28.30 -15.93 -24.61
N ILE A 15 -28.32 -14.62 -24.82
CA ILE A 15 -29.37 -13.72 -24.32
C ILE A 15 -30.29 -13.31 -25.46
N LEU A 16 -31.46 -12.76 -25.13
CA LEU A 16 -32.33 -12.11 -26.11
C LEU A 16 -31.91 -10.65 -26.31
N ARG A 17 -32.03 -10.13 -27.54
CA ARG A 17 -31.96 -8.69 -27.79
C ARG A 17 -33.04 -7.97 -26.98
N PHE A 18 -32.71 -6.78 -26.50
CA PHE A 18 -33.56 -5.95 -25.65
C PHE A 18 -33.90 -6.57 -24.29
N ASP A 19 -33.11 -7.52 -23.81
CA ASP A 19 -33.22 -8.05 -22.46
C ASP A 19 -33.15 -6.90 -21.42
N PRO A 20 -34.13 -6.80 -20.49
CA PRO A 20 -34.21 -5.73 -19.51
C PRO A 20 -32.92 -5.47 -18.72
N ALA A 21 -32.14 -6.51 -18.40
CA ALA A 21 -30.94 -6.37 -17.58
C ALA A 21 -29.81 -5.61 -18.29
N TYR A 22 -29.79 -5.60 -19.62
CA TYR A 22 -28.67 -5.07 -20.41
C TYR A 22 -28.89 -3.66 -20.95
N TRP A 23 -30.08 -3.08 -20.74
CA TRP A 23 -30.33 -1.67 -20.98
C TRP A 23 -29.50 -0.80 -20.03
N GLN A 24 -29.21 0.42 -20.48
CA GLN A 24 -28.39 1.40 -19.78
C GLN A 24 -29.10 2.74 -19.73
N ILE A 25 -28.62 3.64 -18.87
CA ILE A 25 -29.06 5.03 -18.85
C ILE A 25 -27.90 6.00 -18.90
N ASP A 26 -28.17 7.21 -19.39
CA ASP A 26 -27.25 8.34 -19.32
C ASP A 26 -28.06 9.63 -19.20
N PHE A 27 -27.53 10.60 -18.44
CA PHE A 27 -28.25 11.83 -18.12
C PHE A 27 -27.31 12.93 -17.63
N ASN A 28 -27.79 14.18 -17.65
CA ASN A 28 -26.98 15.32 -17.22
C ASN A 28 -26.92 15.45 -15.69
N ILE A 29 -25.93 16.19 -15.21
CA ILE A 29 -25.62 16.33 -13.78
C ILE A 29 -26.70 17.01 -12.92
N GLN A 30 -27.65 17.74 -13.52
CA GLN A 30 -28.73 18.41 -12.79
C GLN A 30 -29.94 17.50 -12.54
N CYS A 31 -30.21 16.53 -13.40
CA CYS A 31 -31.24 15.52 -13.17
C CYS A 31 -30.67 14.27 -12.48
N ALA A 32 -31.57 13.41 -12.02
CA ALA A 32 -31.21 12.08 -11.53
C ALA A 32 -32.09 11.04 -12.23
N ALA A 33 -31.53 9.88 -12.54
CA ALA A 33 -32.30 8.76 -13.04
C ALA A 33 -31.75 7.41 -12.58
N SER A 34 -32.59 6.39 -12.62
CA SER A 34 -32.25 5.02 -12.28
C SER A 34 -32.99 4.04 -13.16
N LEU A 35 -32.34 2.93 -13.46
CA LEU A 35 -32.93 1.81 -14.19
C LEU A 35 -32.91 0.55 -13.33
N VAL A 36 -34.08 -0.06 -13.13
CA VAL A 36 -34.22 -1.33 -12.42
C VAL A 36 -34.98 -2.33 -13.28
N THR A 37 -34.68 -3.62 -13.12
CA THR A 37 -35.49 -4.67 -13.73
C THR A 37 -36.69 -4.97 -12.83
N ALA A 38 -37.89 -4.73 -13.36
CA ALA A 38 -39.16 -4.94 -12.64
C ALA A 38 -39.74 -6.36 -12.86
N GLY A 39 -39.00 -7.21 -13.59
CA GLY A 39 -39.29 -8.61 -13.89
C GLY A 39 -38.51 -9.08 -15.12
N ASP A 40 -38.56 -10.36 -15.45
CA ASP A 40 -37.76 -10.98 -16.54
C ASP A 40 -37.95 -10.32 -17.92
N ARG A 41 -39.07 -9.62 -18.12
CA ARG A 41 -39.42 -8.91 -19.36
C ARG A 41 -39.90 -7.49 -19.10
N ALA A 42 -39.42 -6.88 -18.02
CA ALA A 42 -39.82 -5.54 -17.63
C ALA A 42 -38.68 -4.74 -17.03
N LEU A 43 -38.58 -3.48 -17.43
CA LEU A 43 -37.72 -2.48 -16.83
C LEU A 43 -38.53 -1.26 -16.40
N LYS A 44 -38.02 -0.57 -15.39
CA LYS A 44 -38.57 0.70 -14.94
C LYS A 44 -37.46 1.73 -14.87
N LEU A 45 -37.65 2.79 -15.63
CA LEU A 45 -36.87 4.02 -15.58
C LEU A 45 -37.58 5.01 -14.67
N SER A 46 -36.89 5.46 -13.63
CA SER A 46 -37.34 6.53 -12.73
C SER A 46 -36.45 7.75 -12.93
N CYS A 47 -37.05 8.93 -13.04
CA CYS A 47 -36.36 10.19 -13.29
C CYS A 47 -36.80 11.26 -12.29
N THR A 48 -35.88 12.17 -11.96
CA THR A 48 -36.15 13.43 -11.26
C THR A 48 -35.57 14.56 -12.10
N PHE A 49 -36.45 15.34 -12.73
CA PHE A 49 -36.08 16.50 -13.54
C PHE A 49 -36.07 17.77 -12.69
N ARG A 50 -35.07 18.62 -12.90
CA ARG A 50 -34.83 19.87 -12.16
C ARG A 50 -34.60 21.07 -13.07
N THR A 51 -34.34 20.84 -14.36
CA THR A 51 -34.22 21.91 -15.35
C THR A 51 -35.14 21.72 -16.55
N ASP A 52 -35.47 22.83 -17.21
CA ASP A 52 -36.25 22.86 -18.45
C ASP A 52 -35.55 22.16 -19.64
N LYS A 53 -34.29 21.75 -19.47
CA LYS A 53 -33.46 21.14 -20.51
C LYS A 53 -32.94 19.78 -20.10
N ASP A 54 -33.56 19.15 -19.10
CA ASP A 54 -33.18 17.82 -18.70
C ASP A 54 -33.61 16.75 -19.70
N LEU A 55 -32.75 15.76 -19.87
CA LEU A 55 -32.96 14.64 -20.76
C LEU A 55 -32.27 13.42 -20.17
N VAL A 56 -33.01 12.32 -20.14
CA VAL A 56 -32.53 11.01 -19.71
C VAL A 56 -32.62 10.07 -20.90
N GLY A 57 -31.53 9.38 -21.18
CA GLY A 57 -31.47 8.34 -22.19
C GLY A 57 -31.73 6.96 -21.63
N LEU A 58 -32.60 6.20 -22.28
CA LEU A 58 -32.66 4.75 -22.14
C LEU A 58 -31.98 4.10 -23.35
N ILE A 59 -30.87 3.41 -23.13
CA ILE A 59 -29.91 3.04 -24.17
C ILE A 59 -29.82 1.51 -24.29
N TRP A 60 -29.92 1.02 -25.53
CA TRP A 60 -29.55 -0.35 -25.90
C TRP A 60 -28.37 -0.30 -26.87
N ARG A 61 -27.30 -1.04 -26.59
CA ARG A 61 -26.10 -1.06 -27.45
C ARG A 61 -26.04 -2.37 -28.24
N SER A 62 -25.50 -2.31 -29.46
CA SER A 62 -25.18 -3.52 -30.24
C SER A 62 -23.85 -4.15 -29.82
N VAL A 63 -23.02 -3.39 -29.09
CA VAL A 63 -21.75 -3.83 -28.52
C VAL A 63 -21.86 -3.80 -27.01
N ASP A 64 -21.52 -4.92 -26.38
CA ASP A 64 -21.40 -4.98 -24.93
C ASP A 64 -20.03 -4.46 -24.47
N ALA A 65 -19.97 -3.22 -23.99
CA ALA A 65 -18.77 -2.66 -23.37
C ALA A 65 -18.79 -2.76 -21.83
N GLU A 66 -19.97 -2.90 -21.24
CA GLU A 66 -20.21 -2.74 -19.81
C GLU A 66 -20.23 -4.08 -19.04
N SER A 67 -20.10 -5.23 -19.72
CA SER A 67 -19.87 -6.51 -19.05
C SER A 67 -18.37 -6.81 -19.00
N HIS A 68 -17.97 -7.60 -17.99
CA HIS A 68 -16.65 -8.22 -17.96
C HIS A 68 -16.35 -8.92 -19.28
N GLN A 69 -15.11 -8.81 -19.78
CA GLN A 69 -14.72 -9.28 -21.12
C GLN A 69 -15.19 -10.72 -21.44
N LEU A 70 -15.05 -11.65 -20.49
CA LEU A 70 -15.54 -13.04 -20.63
C LEU A 70 -17.04 -13.16 -20.93
N TYR A 71 -17.87 -12.27 -20.41
CA TYR A 71 -19.33 -12.37 -20.36
C TYR A 71 -20.05 -11.38 -21.27
N ARG A 72 -19.32 -10.70 -22.15
CA ARG A 72 -19.90 -9.84 -23.18
C ARG A 72 -20.74 -10.67 -24.14
N TYR A 73 -21.94 -10.19 -24.46
CA TYR A 73 -22.70 -10.77 -25.56
C TYR A 73 -22.04 -10.45 -26.90
N ALA A 74 -22.27 -11.32 -27.89
CA ALA A 74 -21.73 -11.18 -29.24
C ALA A 74 -22.22 -9.88 -29.90
N THR A 75 -21.31 -9.16 -30.55
CA THR A 75 -21.65 -7.95 -31.31
C THR A 75 -22.39 -8.34 -32.59
N ASP A 76 -23.59 -7.77 -32.78
CA ASP A 76 -24.34 -7.88 -34.04
C ASP A 76 -25.10 -6.57 -34.32
N TYR A 77 -24.62 -5.84 -35.34
CA TYR A 77 -25.19 -4.57 -35.80
C TYR A 77 -26.42 -4.73 -36.70
N ASP A 78 -26.77 -5.96 -37.12
CA ASP A 78 -27.88 -6.24 -38.03
C ASP A 78 -29.17 -6.57 -37.28
N TYR A 79 -30.15 -5.67 -37.34
CA TYR A 79 -31.46 -5.82 -36.73
C TYR A 79 -32.53 -6.29 -37.74
N ARG A 80 -32.18 -6.58 -38.99
CA ARG A 80 -33.15 -7.13 -39.95
C ARG A 80 -33.66 -8.48 -39.47
N GLY A 81 -34.96 -8.72 -39.61
CA GLY A 81 -35.59 -9.94 -39.09
C GLY A 81 -35.77 -9.96 -37.56
N CYS A 82 -35.53 -8.85 -36.86
CA CYS A 82 -35.96 -8.65 -35.48
C CYS A 82 -37.32 -7.92 -35.45
N VAL A 83 -38.23 -8.43 -34.63
CA VAL A 83 -39.51 -7.77 -34.30
C VAL A 83 -39.55 -7.55 -32.79
N LEU A 84 -39.43 -6.29 -32.38
CA LEU A 84 -39.53 -5.87 -30.98
C LEU A 84 -40.96 -5.45 -30.65
N ARG A 85 -41.51 -6.01 -29.58
CA ARG A 85 -42.81 -5.63 -29.04
C ARG A 85 -42.67 -5.36 -27.54
N PHE A 86 -43.27 -4.28 -27.06
CA PHE A 86 -43.36 -3.99 -25.64
C PHE A 86 -44.63 -3.19 -25.33
N ASP A 87 -45.09 -3.34 -24.10
CA ASP A 87 -46.06 -2.45 -23.50
C ASP A 87 -45.31 -1.35 -22.75
N PHE A 88 -45.88 -0.14 -22.71
CA PHE A 88 -45.29 1.00 -22.02
C PHE A 88 -46.31 1.66 -21.09
N ARG A 89 -45.83 2.29 -20.02
CA ARG A 89 -46.63 3.17 -19.15
C ARG A 89 -45.83 4.41 -18.79
N LEU A 90 -46.44 5.57 -18.98
CA LEU A 90 -45.87 6.89 -18.74
C LEU A 90 -46.55 7.55 -17.55
N LYS A 91 -45.76 8.12 -16.64
CA LYS A 91 -46.25 8.96 -15.54
C LYS A 91 -45.43 10.24 -15.47
N ASN A 92 -46.12 11.39 -15.42
CA ASN A 92 -45.52 12.74 -15.40
C ASN A 92 -44.55 12.98 -16.58
N LEU A 93 -44.85 12.37 -17.73
CA LEU A 93 -44.14 12.53 -19.00
C LEU A 93 -45.14 12.94 -20.07
N LEU A 94 -44.63 13.45 -21.19
CA LEU A 94 -45.44 13.75 -22.35
C LEU A 94 -46.09 12.47 -22.92
N PRO A 95 -47.39 12.51 -23.29
CA PRO A 95 -48.04 11.42 -24.00
C PRO A 95 -47.32 11.06 -25.30
N LEU A 96 -47.41 9.80 -25.74
CA LEU A 96 -46.70 9.30 -26.92
C LEU A 96 -47.08 10.04 -28.23
N ASP A 97 -48.34 10.46 -28.35
CA ASP A 97 -48.89 11.18 -29.50
C ASP A 97 -48.51 12.66 -29.54
N HIS A 98 -47.90 13.19 -28.48
CA HIS A 98 -47.32 14.53 -28.49
C HIS A 98 -46.13 14.60 -29.48
N ASP A 99 -45.88 15.78 -30.07
CA ASP A 99 -44.79 15.96 -31.05
C ASP A 99 -43.40 15.73 -30.45
N ARG A 100 -43.31 15.83 -29.13
CA ARG A 100 -42.12 15.55 -28.32
C ARG A 100 -42.31 14.35 -27.38
N GLY A 101 -43.24 13.45 -27.71
CA GLY A 101 -43.39 12.16 -27.05
C GLY A 101 -42.15 11.27 -27.24
N LEU A 102 -42.19 10.02 -26.76
CA LEU A 102 -41.03 9.13 -26.88
C LEU A 102 -40.66 8.83 -28.34
N VAL A 103 -39.38 9.03 -28.64
CA VAL A 103 -38.75 8.72 -29.94
C VAL A 103 -37.66 7.69 -29.70
N LEU A 104 -37.64 6.63 -30.49
CA LEU A 104 -36.52 5.72 -30.57
C LEU A 104 -35.55 6.23 -31.63
N THR A 105 -34.38 6.66 -31.21
CA THR A 105 -33.30 7.08 -32.11
C THR A 105 -32.39 5.89 -32.37
N ALA A 106 -32.30 5.48 -33.64
CA ALA A 106 -31.34 4.48 -34.11
C ALA A 106 -30.08 5.20 -34.60
N ILE A 107 -28.92 4.85 -34.04
CA ILE A 107 -27.64 5.42 -34.42
C ILE A 107 -26.93 4.45 -35.35
N GLU A 108 -26.64 4.88 -36.58
CA GLU A 108 -25.88 4.08 -37.53
C GLU A 108 -24.44 3.85 -37.03
N ASN A 109 -23.90 2.67 -37.31
CA ASN A 109 -22.49 2.36 -37.09
C ASN A 109 -21.64 2.89 -38.25
N ASN A 110 -21.53 4.21 -38.33
CA ASN A 110 -20.66 4.95 -39.24
C ASN A 110 -19.86 6.00 -38.45
N GLU A 111 -18.84 6.60 -39.04
CA GLU A 111 -17.99 7.60 -38.38
C GLU A 111 -18.77 8.82 -37.89
N ALA A 112 -19.82 9.21 -38.62
CA ALA A 112 -20.66 10.36 -38.29
C ALA A 112 -21.71 10.07 -37.21
N GLU A 113 -21.83 8.81 -36.75
CA GLU A 113 -22.91 8.32 -35.88
C GLU A 113 -24.31 8.84 -36.29
N THR A 114 -24.65 8.70 -37.56
CA THR A 114 -25.85 9.32 -38.14
C THR A 114 -27.13 8.88 -37.40
N PRO A 115 -27.94 9.82 -36.86
CA PRO A 115 -29.15 9.48 -36.13
C PRO A 115 -30.36 9.35 -37.06
N TYR A 116 -31.17 8.32 -36.83
CA TYR A 116 -32.47 8.11 -37.46
C TYR A 116 -33.57 8.08 -36.40
N TYR A 117 -34.57 8.94 -36.56
CA TYR A 117 -35.64 9.11 -35.57
C TYR A 117 -36.86 8.26 -35.92
N VAL A 118 -37.25 7.37 -35.01
CA VAL A 118 -38.48 6.57 -35.10
C VAL A 118 -39.46 7.08 -34.05
N ARG A 119 -40.44 7.87 -34.47
CA ARG A 119 -41.53 8.32 -33.58
C ARG A 119 -42.39 7.11 -33.21
N LEU A 120 -42.40 6.74 -31.93
CA LEU A 120 -43.02 5.50 -31.47
C LEU A 120 -44.55 5.48 -31.63
N GLU A 121 -45.22 6.64 -31.63
CA GLU A 121 -46.67 6.71 -31.88
C GLU A 121 -47.08 6.13 -33.24
N ASN A 122 -46.24 6.31 -34.27
CA ASN A 122 -46.51 5.78 -35.61
C ASN A 122 -46.60 4.24 -35.63
N TYR A 123 -46.13 3.59 -34.56
CA TYR A 123 -46.05 2.13 -34.40
C TYR A 123 -46.80 1.63 -33.14
N ARG A 124 -47.65 2.46 -32.53
CA ARG A 124 -48.54 2.04 -31.44
C ARG A 124 -49.71 1.23 -32.00
N ILE A 125 -49.84 -0.01 -31.54
CA ILE A 125 -50.85 -0.97 -32.03
C ILE A 125 -52.02 -1.19 -31.06
N ALA A 126 -51.90 -0.75 -29.80
CA ALA A 126 -52.98 -0.84 -28.81
C ALA A 126 -52.81 0.17 -27.66
N GLY A 127 -53.89 0.36 -26.88
CA GLY A 127 -53.92 1.15 -25.65
C GLY A 127 -54.12 2.65 -25.86
N THR A 128 -53.59 3.47 -24.95
CA THR A 128 -53.64 4.94 -24.97
C THR A 128 -52.23 5.53 -25.15
N PRO A 129 -52.09 6.82 -25.47
CA PRO A 129 -50.78 7.48 -25.53
C PRO A 129 -49.99 7.53 -24.22
N LEU A 130 -50.61 7.28 -23.06
CA LEU A 130 -49.93 7.20 -21.76
C LEU A 130 -49.71 5.75 -21.30
N ASN A 131 -50.41 4.78 -21.88
CA ASN A 131 -50.31 3.37 -21.54
C ASN A 131 -50.74 2.52 -22.73
N GLY A 132 -49.77 2.01 -23.49
CA GLY A 132 -50.04 1.37 -24.76
C GLY A 132 -49.03 0.30 -25.14
N ARG A 133 -49.16 -0.19 -26.37
CA ARG A 133 -48.32 -1.24 -26.94
C ARG A 133 -47.70 -0.76 -28.24
N VAL A 134 -46.39 -0.93 -28.36
CA VAL A 134 -45.62 -0.63 -29.58
C VAL A 134 -45.12 -1.94 -30.20
N LEU A 135 -45.15 -2.02 -31.53
CA LEU A 135 -44.56 -3.11 -32.31
C LEU A 135 -43.67 -2.54 -33.41
N LEU A 136 -42.40 -2.91 -33.37
CA LEU A 136 -41.36 -2.50 -34.32
C LEU A 136 -40.84 -3.75 -35.03
N ASP A 137 -41.30 -3.98 -36.26
CA ASP A 137 -40.60 -4.88 -37.19
C ASP A 137 -39.51 -4.07 -37.88
N PHE A 138 -38.27 -4.23 -37.42
CA PHE A 138 -37.14 -3.47 -37.94
C PHE A 138 -36.94 -3.65 -39.45
N SER A 139 -37.47 -4.70 -40.08
CA SER A 139 -37.36 -4.85 -41.54
C SER A 139 -38.29 -3.91 -42.32
N SER A 140 -39.31 -3.35 -41.68
CA SER A 140 -40.36 -2.52 -42.29
C SER A 140 -40.52 -1.13 -41.66
N VAL A 141 -39.97 -0.91 -40.46
CA VAL A 141 -39.98 0.42 -39.80
C VAL A 141 -39.22 1.46 -40.65
N GLN A 142 -39.86 2.61 -40.81
CA GLN A 142 -39.33 3.81 -41.45
C GLN A 142 -39.07 4.89 -40.39
N GLY A 143 -38.03 5.69 -40.59
CA GLY A 143 -37.79 6.89 -39.80
C GLY A 143 -38.66 8.05 -40.26
N GLY A 144 -38.82 9.07 -39.42
CA GLY A 144 -39.63 10.27 -39.67
C GLY A 144 -40.69 10.51 -38.60
N PHE A 145 -41.12 11.75 -38.42
CA PHE A 145 -42.15 12.11 -37.45
C PHE A 145 -43.55 12.01 -38.06
N ASN A 146 -43.72 12.48 -39.30
CA ASN A 146 -44.98 12.47 -40.03
C ASN A 146 -44.95 11.47 -41.20
N LEU A 147 -45.30 10.21 -40.93
CA LEU A 147 -45.33 9.16 -41.95
C LEU A 147 -46.65 9.15 -42.75
N PRO A 148 -46.62 8.86 -44.06
CA PRO A 148 -45.43 8.50 -44.86
C PRO A 148 -44.67 9.70 -45.47
N ALA A 149 -45.11 10.94 -45.23
CA ALA A 149 -44.57 12.13 -45.91
C ALA A 149 -43.08 12.37 -45.64
N GLU A 150 -42.61 12.06 -44.43
CA GLU A 150 -41.22 12.22 -43.99
C GLU A 150 -40.48 10.88 -43.90
N ALA A 151 -40.95 9.84 -44.59
CA ALA A 151 -40.37 8.51 -44.49
C ALA A 151 -38.88 8.50 -44.91
N VAL A 152 -38.02 8.09 -43.98
CA VAL A 152 -36.59 7.86 -44.20
C VAL A 152 -36.30 6.37 -44.07
N THR A 153 -35.55 5.83 -45.03
CA THR A 153 -35.06 4.44 -44.94
C THR A 153 -33.90 4.38 -43.96
N ILE A 154 -34.01 3.50 -42.97
CA ILE A 154 -32.97 3.30 -41.94
C ILE A 154 -32.11 2.09 -42.35
N PRO A 155 -30.78 2.19 -42.27
CA PRO A 155 -29.88 1.08 -42.58
C PRO A 155 -29.87 0.05 -41.43
N TRP A 156 -30.96 -0.70 -41.27
CA TRP A 156 -31.17 -1.66 -40.18
C TRP A 156 -30.12 -2.78 -40.07
N HIS A 157 -29.29 -2.94 -41.10
CA HIS A 157 -28.18 -3.89 -41.11
C HIS A 157 -26.91 -3.38 -40.41
N ASN A 158 -26.88 -2.12 -39.98
CA ASN A 158 -25.68 -1.45 -39.47
C ASN A 158 -25.99 -0.45 -38.34
N ILE A 159 -26.65 -0.88 -37.27
CA ILE A 159 -27.03 0.00 -36.14
C ILE A 159 -26.11 -0.21 -34.95
N LYS A 160 -25.44 0.86 -34.49
CA LYS A 160 -24.52 0.86 -33.34
C LYS A 160 -25.24 0.79 -32.01
N ARG A 161 -26.30 1.58 -31.84
CA ARG A 161 -27.10 1.67 -30.61
C ARG A 161 -28.47 2.26 -30.87
N PHE A 162 -29.38 2.00 -29.94
CA PHE A 162 -30.68 2.65 -29.80
C PHE A 162 -30.71 3.52 -28.55
N PHE A 163 -31.48 4.60 -28.61
CA PHE A 163 -31.70 5.50 -27.51
C PHE A 163 -33.17 5.95 -27.49
N ILE A 164 -33.84 5.84 -26.35
CA ILE A 164 -35.15 6.46 -26.11
C ILE A 164 -34.95 7.65 -25.17
N GLY A 165 -35.23 8.85 -25.67
CA GLY A 165 -35.11 10.08 -24.89
C GLY A 165 -36.35 10.32 -24.03
N VAL A 166 -36.14 10.58 -22.75
CA VAL A 166 -37.18 10.94 -21.78
C VAL A 166 -36.90 12.35 -21.27
N ILE A 167 -37.90 13.22 -21.39
CA ILE A 167 -37.82 14.65 -21.10
C ILE A 167 -38.97 15.09 -20.18
N PRO A 168 -38.81 16.19 -19.41
CA PRO A 168 -39.91 16.74 -18.62
C PRO A 168 -41.03 17.30 -19.51
N PRO A 169 -42.28 17.41 -19.00
CA PRO A 169 -43.40 17.99 -19.74
C PRO A 169 -43.13 19.38 -20.32
N ASP A 170 -42.46 20.23 -19.56
CA ASP A 170 -42.14 21.62 -19.94
C ASP A 170 -40.75 21.75 -20.58
N TYR A 171 -40.25 20.68 -21.20
CA TYR A 171 -38.95 20.69 -21.86
C TYR A 171 -38.84 21.79 -22.92
N VAL A 172 -37.73 22.53 -22.90
CA VAL A 172 -37.34 23.51 -23.90
C VAL A 172 -36.12 22.94 -24.64
N PRO A 173 -36.15 22.81 -25.97
CA PRO A 173 -34.98 22.34 -26.72
C PRO A 173 -33.75 23.21 -26.45
N LEU A 174 -32.59 22.56 -26.37
CA LEU A 174 -31.30 23.24 -26.36
C LEU A 174 -31.07 23.95 -27.71
N GLU A 175 -31.34 25.24 -27.79
CA GLU A 175 -30.75 26.12 -28.82
C GLU A 175 -29.34 26.55 -28.36
N ASP A 176 -28.44 26.83 -29.33
CA ASP A 176 -27.00 27.11 -29.10
C ASP A 176 -26.73 27.93 -27.83
N ASN A 177 -26.06 27.30 -26.85
CA ASN A 177 -25.57 27.90 -25.60
C ASN A 177 -26.61 28.50 -24.63
N ALA A 178 -27.89 28.17 -24.73
CA ALA A 178 -28.88 28.62 -23.75
C ALA A 178 -28.69 27.96 -22.37
N ALA A 179 -28.73 28.76 -21.28
CA ALA A 179 -28.63 28.25 -19.92
C ALA A 179 -29.80 27.31 -19.58
N ARG A 180 -29.51 26.24 -18.81
CA ARG A 180 -30.54 25.38 -18.21
C ARG A 180 -31.23 26.15 -17.09
N LEU A 181 -32.54 26.36 -17.20
CA LEU A 181 -33.30 27.11 -16.21
C LEU A 181 -33.88 26.14 -15.18
N PRO A 182 -33.80 26.44 -13.88
CA PRO A 182 -34.41 25.60 -12.86
C PRO A 182 -35.93 25.58 -13.03
N ILE A 183 -36.54 24.40 -12.87
CA ILE A 183 -37.99 24.20 -12.85
C ILE A 183 -38.42 23.63 -11.49
N GLU A 184 -39.73 23.58 -11.26
CA GLU A 184 -40.27 22.75 -10.17
C GLU A 184 -39.87 21.29 -10.42
N GLU A 185 -39.39 20.62 -9.39
CA GLU A 185 -38.88 19.25 -9.51
C GLU A 185 -39.99 18.29 -9.97
N VAL A 186 -39.75 17.54 -11.05
CA VAL A 186 -40.71 16.57 -11.59
C VAL A 186 -40.17 15.16 -11.43
N GLU A 187 -40.79 14.37 -10.55
CA GLU A 187 -40.60 12.93 -10.51
C GLU A 187 -41.43 12.23 -11.59
N ALA A 188 -40.77 11.48 -12.46
CA ALA A 188 -41.39 10.84 -13.61
C ALA A 188 -40.97 9.37 -13.74
N THR A 189 -41.80 8.55 -14.41
CA THR A 189 -41.47 7.14 -14.66
C THR A 189 -41.87 6.69 -16.04
N LEU A 190 -40.98 5.92 -16.67
CA LEU A 190 -41.23 5.11 -17.87
C LEU A 190 -41.11 3.64 -17.48
N GLU A 191 -42.20 2.89 -17.57
CA GLU A 191 -42.19 1.43 -17.46
C GLU A 191 -42.26 0.83 -18.86
N LEU A 192 -41.33 -0.06 -19.21
CA LEU A 192 -41.43 -0.93 -20.38
C LEU A 192 -41.61 -2.36 -19.87
N TYR A 193 -42.67 -3.03 -20.26
CA TYR A 193 -43.00 -4.38 -19.79
C TYR A 193 -43.57 -5.23 -20.91
N ASN A 194 -43.66 -6.54 -20.70
CA ASN A 194 -43.96 -7.49 -21.77
C ASN A 194 -43.03 -7.25 -22.98
N ILE A 195 -41.73 -7.09 -22.73
CA ILE A 195 -40.71 -6.93 -23.76
C ILE A 195 -40.48 -8.29 -24.42
N PHE A 196 -40.67 -8.36 -25.74
CA PHE A 196 -40.42 -9.54 -26.56
C PHE A 196 -39.65 -9.13 -27.82
N CYS A 197 -38.59 -9.87 -28.14
CA CYS A 197 -37.95 -9.80 -29.44
C CYS A 197 -38.12 -11.16 -30.14
N THR A 198 -38.74 -11.18 -31.32
CA THR A 198 -38.99 -12.41 -32.11
C THR A 198 -38.40 -12.29 -33.53
N GLY A 199 -38.12 -13.43 -34.16
CA GLY A 199 -37.52 -13.50 -35.50
C GLY A 199 -36.10 -14.10 -35.50
N SER A 200 -35.43 -14.08 -36.66
CA SER A 200 -34.24 -14.89 -36.92
C SER A 200 -32.93 -14.35 -36.32
N ARG A 201 -32.88 -13.07 -35.90
CA ARG A 201 -31.68 -12.40 -35.34
C ARG A 201 -31.84 -11.94 -33.89
N THR A 202 -32.71 -12.60 -33.13
CA THR A 202 -33.11 -12.16 -31.78
C THR A 202 -32.20 -12.61 -30.66
N SER A 203 -31.40 -13.65 -30.89
CA SER A 203 -30.50 -14.24 -29.92
C SER A 203 -29.09 -13.70 -30.13
N LEU A 204 -28.45 -13.25 -29.06
CA LEU A 204 -27.04 -12.86 -29.03
C LEU A 204 -26.29 -13.90 -28.22
N SER A 205 -25.29 -14.53 -28.83
CA SER A 205 -24.46 -15.51 -28.12
C SER A 205 -23.74 -14.88 -26.93
N VAL A 206 -23.54 -15.63 -25.86
CA VAL A 206 -22.80 -15.19 -24.67
C VAL A 206 -22.14 -16.40 -23.99
N CYS A 207 -21.09 -16.15 -23.22
CA CYS A 207 -20.60 -17.13 -22.25
C CYS A 207 -21.52 -17.17 -21.03
N THR A 208 -22.00 -18.37 -20.69
CA THR A 208 -22.87 -18.62 -19.54
C THR A 208 -22.17 -19.40 -18.43
N ALA A 209 -21.02 -20.02 -18.73
CA ALA A 209 -20.21 -20.74 -17.75
C ALA A 209 -19.72 -19.82 -16.60
N PRO A 210 -20.07 -20.11 -15.33
CA PRO A 210 -19.57 -19.36 -14.20
C PRO A 210 -18.10 -19.69 -13.92
N GLN A 211 -17.35 -18.71 -13.40
CA GLN A 211 -16.07 -18.98 -12.72
C GLN A 211 -16.32 -19.68 -11.38
N PRO A 212 -15.36 -20.50 -10.91
CA PRO A 212 -15.41 -21.08 -9.57
C PRO A 212 -15.59 -20.02 -8.48
N ALA A 213 -16.31 -20.36 -7.42
CA ALA A 213 -16.40 -19.49 -6.27
C ALA A 213 -15.02 -19.33 -5.59
N HIS A 214 -14.70 -18.14 -5.08
CA HIS A 214 -13.39 -17.89 -4.48
C HIS A 214 -13.41 -16.94 -3.28
N GLY A 215 -12.28 -16.90 -2.57
CA GLY A 215 -12.05 -16.12 -1.34
C GLY A 215 -11.90 -14.61 -1.53
N LEU A 216 -11.60 -14.13 -2.73
CA LEU A 216 -11.47 -12.69 -3.00
C LEU A 216 -12.82 -11.98 -2.92
N ARG A 217 -12.84 -10.83 -2.24
CA ARG A 217 -14.00 -9.95 -2.10
C ARG A 217 -13.94 -8.82 -3.11
N ILE A 218 -15.06 -8.17 -3.35
CA ILE A 218 -15.15 -7.10 -4.35
C ILE A 218 -15.69 -5.82 -3.73
N ALA A 219 -15.20 -4.71 -4.24
CA ALA A 219 -15.69 -3.39 -3.95
C ALA A 219 -16.11 -2.69 -5.26
N ASP A 220 -17.14 -1.85 -5.18
CA ASP A 220 -17.76 -1.12 -6.30
C ASP A 220 -18.24 0.28 -5.86
N GLY A 221 -18.45 1.18 -6.81
CA GLY A 221 -18.97 2.53 -6.56
C GLY A 221 -20.31 2.78 -7.23
N LEU A 222 -21.20 3.53 -6.58
CA LEU A 222 -22.47 3.95 -7.20
C LEU A 222 -22.22 4.76 -8.48
N ASP A 223 -21.26 5.68 -8.45
CA ASP A 223 -20.93 6.55 -9.57
C ASP A 223 -20.33 5.77 -10.78
N ASP A 224 -19.85 4.54 -10.57
CA ASP A 224 -19.41 3.62 -11.64
C ASP A 224 -20.49 2.64 -12.12
N ALA A 225 -21.65 2.64 -11.47
CA ALA A 225 -22.66 1.59 -11.59
C ALA A 225 -24.06 2.10 -11.92
N TYR A 226 -24.36 3.38 -11.64
CA TYR A 226 -25.71 3.95 -11.72
C TYR A 226 -26.36 3.81 -13.10
N HIS A 227 -25.55 3.75 -14.17
CA HIS A 227 -26.03 3.60 -15.55
C HIS A 227 -26.48 2.18 -15.88
N LEU A 228 -26.17 1.19 -15.03
CA LEU A 228 -26.50 -0.22 -15.22
C LEU A 228 -27.68 -0.65 -14.36
N THR A 229 -28.34 -1.74 -14.75
CA THR A 229 -29.32 -2.38 -13.86
C THR A 229 -28.62 -3.12 -12.72
N PRO A 230 -29.17 -3.10 -11.49
CA PRO A 230 -28.59 -3.88 -10.40
C PRO A 230 -28.55 -5.39 -10.68
N GLN A 231 -29.52 -5.92 -11.44
CA GLN A 231 -29.51 -7.32 -11.90
C GLN A 231 -28.22 -7.66 -12.63
N ARG A 232 -27.84 -6.86 -13.63
CA ARG A 232 -26.63 -7.10 -14.43
C ARG A 232 -25.36 -7.10 -13.58
N ILE A 233 -25.29 -6.20 -12.60
CA ILE A 233 -24.15 -6.10 -11.67
C ILE A 233 -24.06 -7.38 -10.83
N VAL A 234 -25.14 -7.75 -10.15
CA VAL A 234 -25.14 -8.90 -9.23
C VAL A 234 -24.92 -10.21 -9.98
N ASP A 235 -25.54 -10.38 -11.15
CA ASP A 235 -25.36 -11.56 -12.00
C ASP A 235 -23.91 -11.66 -12.49
N GLY A 236 -23.32 -10.56 -12.96
CA GLY A 236 -21.93 -10.52 -13.43
C GLY A 236 -20.92 -10.81 -12.33
N VAL A 237 -21.08 -10.18 -11.16
CA VAL A 237 -20.21 -10.40 -9.99
C VAL A 237 -20.30 -11.84 -9.49
N ARG A 238 -21.52 -12.41 -9.41
CA ARG A 238 -21.71 -13.82 -9.03
C ARG A 238 -21.10 -14.77 -10.05
N ARG A 239 -21.28 -14.48 -11.34
CA ARG A 239 -20.74 -15.30 -12.42
C ARG A 239 -19.22 -15.29 -12.45
N LEU A 240 -18.57 -14.21 -12.00
CA LEU A 240 -17.12 -14.13 -11.84
C LEU A 240 -16.55 -14.86 -10.62
N GLY A 241 -17.38 -15.46 -9.76
CA GLY A 241 -16.91 -16.27 -8.63
C GLY A 241 -16.91 -15.54 -7.27
N TYR A 242 -17.15 -14.23 -7.23
CA TYR A 242 -17.18 -13.46 -5.98
C TYR A 242 -18.32 -13.91 -5.04
N ARG A 243 -17.99 -14.10 -3.76
CA ARG A 243 -18.91 -14.45 -2.66
C ARG A 243 -18.51 -13.71 -1.39
N GLY A 244 -19.37 -13.75 -0.37
CA GLY A 244 -19.06 -13.17 0.95
C GLY A 244 -19.37 -11.68 1.00
N TRP A 245 -18.34 -10.83 0.93
CA TRP A 245 -18.47 -9.39 1.15
C TRP A 245 -18.51 -8.58 -0.15
N TYR A 246 -19.34 -7.54 -0.14
CA TYR A 246 -19.47 -6.53 -1.20
C TYR A 246 -19.40 -5.15 -0.56
N VAL A 247 -18.38 -4.35 -0.90
CA VAL A 247 -18.30 -2.96 -0.45
C VAL A 247 -18.90 -2.07 -1.53
N LEU A 248 -19.89 -1.27 -1.16
CA LEU A 248 -20.49 -0.26 -2.04
C LEU A 248 -20.09 1.13 -1.54
N TYR A 249 -19.23 1.79 -2.30
CA TYR A 249 -18.87 3.19 -2.09
C TYR A 249 -19.97 4.11 -2.60
N LEU A 250 -20.37 5.03 -1.73
CA LEU A 250 -21.31 6.11 -1.97
C LEU A 250 -20.57 7.42 -1.63
N GLY A 251 -20.89 8.54 -2.28
CA GLY A 251 -20.32 9.82 -1.83
C GLY A 251 -20.39 10.96 -2.82
N ILE A 252 -20.07 10.69 -4.10
CA ILE A 252 -19.63 11.78 -4.98
C ILE A 252 -20.80 12.49 -5.67
N THR A 253 -21.54 11.88 -6.61
CA THR A 253 -22.36 12.71 -7.54
C THR A 253 -23.86 12.40 -7.56
N HIS A 254 -24.28 11.20 -7.94
CA HIS A 254 -25.64 10.99 -8.48
C HIS A 254 -26.73 10.80 -7.42
N MET A 255 -26.35 10.66 -6.15
CA MET A 255 -27.28 10.24 -5.08
C MET A 255 -28.00 11.38 -4.38
N HIS A 256 -27.43 12.58 -4.42
CA HIS A 256 -27.87 13.68 -3.57
C HIS A 256 -29.24 14.21 -4.01
N GLN A 257 -30.01 14.64 -3.02
CA GLN A 257 -31.18 15.45 -3.26
C GLN A 257 -30.79 16.93 -3.16
N VAL A 258 -31.07 17.67 -4.22
CA VAL A 258 -30.59 19.05 -4.39
C VAL A 258 -31.75 20.01 -4.62
N SER A 259 -31.51 21.28 -4.29
CA SER A 259 -32.41 22.39 -4.55
C SER A 259 -31.64 23.56 -5.15
N TRP A 260 -32.32 24.37 -5.96
CA TRP A 260 -31.75 25.62 -6.45
C TRP A 260 -31.57 26.58 -5.27
N ASP A 261 -30.33 26.97 -4.99
CA ASP A 261 -30.03 28.02 -4.03
C ASP A 261 -29.74 29.33 -4.76
N ALA A 262 -30.56 30.35 -4.47
CA ALA A 262 -30.42 31.65 -5.11
C ALA A 262 -29.19 32.44 -4.64
N GLY A 263 -28.69 32.17 -3.42
CA GLY A 263 -27.49 32.82 -2.87
C GLY A 263 -26.21 32.27 -3.48
N GLU A 264 -26.17 30.97 -3.77
CA GLU A 264 -25.05 30.29 -4.43
C GLU A 264 -25.19 30.25 -5.96
N GLY A 265 -26.37 30.55 -6.51
CA GLY A 265 -26.64 30.61 -7.96
C GLY A 265 -26.55 29.25 -8.65
N ARG A 266 -26.79 28.15 -7.94
CA ARG A 266 -26.65 26.78 -8.43
C ARG A 266 -27.49 25.79 -7.61
N PHE A 267 -27.61 24.56 -8.11
CA PHE A 267 -28.16 23.46 -7.31
C PHE A 267 -27.15 23.01 -6.26
N ILE A 268 -27.57 22.91 -5.00
CA ILE A 268 -26.77 22.36 -3.90
C ILE A 268 -27.58 21.33 -3.11
N VAL A 269 -26.89 20.46 -2.36
CA VAL A 269 -27.53 19.53 -1.42
C VAL A 269 -28.45 20.29 -0.48
N ASP A 270 -29.68 19.81 -0.35
CA ASP A 270 -30.70 20.39 0.51
C ASP A 270 -31.02 19.43 1.66
N PRO A 271 -30.46 19.66 2.87
CA PRO A 271 -30.74 18.84 4.05
C PRO A 271 -32.21 18.86 4.49
N GLY A 272 -33.00 19.83 4.02
CA GLY A 272 -34.44 19.91 4.30
C GLY A 272 -35.30 18.96 3.46
N LYS A 273 -34.71 18.33 2.44
CA LYS A 273 -35.36 17.35 1.57
C LYS A 273 -34.97 15.91 1.93
N PRO A 274 -35.64 14.89 1.35
CA PRO A 274 -35.21 13.50 1.54
C PRO A 274 -33.72 13.33 1.22
N VAL A 275 -32.95 12.68 2.09
CA VAL A 275 -31.47 12.66 2.03
C VAL A 275 -30.87 12.14 0.70
N LEU A 276 -31.58 11.24 0.02
CA LEU A 276 -31.25 10.70 -1.30
C LEU A 276 -32.39 10.98 -2.26
N ASN A 277 -32.08 11.24 -3.53
CA ASN A 277 -33.11 11.40 -4.57
C ASN A 277 -33.87 10.09 -4.84
N ALA A 278 -35.12 10.20 -5.31
CA ALA A 278 -36.00 9.06 -5.50
C ALA A 278 -35.46 7.97 -6.46
N PRO A 279 -34.85 8.31 -7.62
CA PRO A 279 -34.22 7.31 -8.49
C PRO A 279 -33.13 6.50 -7.78
N THR A 280 -32.23 7.17 -7.06
CA THR A 280 -31.15 6.48 -6.33
C THR A 280 -31.69 5.55 -5.26
N ARG A 281 -32.73 5.97 -4.53
CA ARG A 281 -33.41 5.08 -3.57
C ARG A 281 -33.96 3.83 -4.23
N ALA A 282 -34.58 3.95 -5.40
CA ALA A 282 -35.11 2.81 -6.13
C ALA A 282 -34.00 1.85 -6.59
N TRP A 283 -32.89 2.39 -7.10
CA TRP A 283 -31.74 1.61 -7.55
C TRP A 283 -31.05 0.88 -6.40
N LEU A 284 -30.74 1.58 -5.30
CA LEU A 284 -30.10 0.98 -4.12
C LEU A 284 -30.98 -0.09 -3.47
N THR A 285 -32.31 0.13 -3.42
CA THR A 285 -33.25 -0.88 -2.90
C THR A 285 -33.19 -2.16 -3.72
N ASP A 286 -33.19 -2.07 -5.05
CA ASP A 286 -33.08 -3.25 -5.93
C ASP A 286 -31.70 -3.92 -5.83
N LEU A 287 -30.62 -3.13 -5.76
CA LEU A 287 -29.27 -3.67 -5.55
C LEU A 287 -29.14 -4.41 -4.22
N PHE A 288 -29.57 -3.81 -3.12
CA PHE A 288 -29.51 -4.42 -1.79
C PHE A 288 -30.32 -5.70 -1.73
N MET A 289 -31.53 -5.70 -2.29
CA MET A 289 -32.37 -6.89 -2.36
C MET A 289 -31.68 -8.04 -3.10
N ARG A 290 -31.02 -7.76 -4.23
CA ARG A 290 -30.33 -8.77 -5.04
C ARG A 290 -29.04 -9.26 -4.40
N LEU A 291 -28.24 -8.35 -3.86
CA LEU A 291 -27.01 -8.71 -3.14
C LEU A 291 -27.33 -9.56 -1.90
N ALA A 292 -28.27 -9.12 -1.07
CA ALA A 292 -28.72 -9.88 0.10
C ALA A 292 -29.36 -11.21 -0.31
N GLY A 293 -30.21 -11.21 -1.33
CA GLY A 293 -30.88 -12.41 -1.87
C GLY A 293 -29.92 -13.45 -2.44
N THR A 294 -28.72 -13.05 -2.85
CA THR A 294 -27.66 -14.00 -3.23
C THR A 294 -26.76 -14.40 -2.05
N GLY A 295 -26.84 -13.71 -0.91
CA GLY A 295 -26.09 -14.00 0.30
C GLY A 295 -24.82 -13.17 0.48
N PHE A 296 -24.70 -12.01 -0.17
CA PHE A 296 -23.62 -11.07 0.12
C PHE A 296 -23.86 -10.31 1.43
N ARG A 297 -22.77 -10.02 2.13
CA ARG A 297 -22.69 -9.02 3.20
C ARG A 297 -22.36 -7.67 2.57
N ILE A 298 -23.26 -6.71 2.72
CA ILE A 298 -23.16 -5.40 2.05
C ILE A 298 -22.54 -4.42 3.04
N VAL A 299 -21.39 -3.85 2.70
CA VAL A 299 -20.78 -2.75 3.44
C VAL A 299 -21.13 -1.45 2.73
N ILE A 300 -21.86 -0.57 3.41
CA ILE A 300 -22.13 0.79 2.93
C ILE A 300 -20.93 1.65 3.29
N SER A 301 -20.17 2.09 2.30
CA SER A 301 -19.02 2.96 2.48
C SER A 301 -19.37 4.39 2.09
N LEU A 302 -19.11 5.36 2.97
CA LEU A 302 -19.22 6.79 2.68
C LEU A 302 -17.93 7.50 3.03
N SER A 303 -17.44 8.33 2.11
CA SER A 303 -16.38 9.29 2.39
C SER A 303 -16.93 10.68 2.75
N TYR A 304 -16.01 11.61 2.99
CA TYR A 304 -16.35 13.02 3.16
C TYR A 304 -16.44 13.74 1.80
N GLU A 305 -16.19 13.01 0.72
CA GLU A 305 -16.19 13.50 -0.64
C GLU A 305 -17.63 13.71 -1.15
N ILE A 306 -17.82 14.80 -1.89
CA ILE A 306 -19.06 15.15 -2.57
C ILE A 306 -18.73 15.98 -3.80
N LEU A 307 -19.50 15.86 -4.87
CA LEU A 307 -19.27 16.60 -6.09
C LEU A 307 -19.31 18.11 -5.81
N LYS A 308 -18.26 18.81 -6.22
CA LYS A 308 -18.08 20.23 -5.89
C LYS A 308 -19.24 21.09 -6.39
N SER A 309 -19.80 20.76 -7.54
CA SER A 309 -20.90 21.52 -8.14
C SER A 309 -22.22 21.44 -7.37
N VAL A 310 -22.40 20.45 -6.49
CA VAL A 310 -23.61 20.30 -5.64
C VAL A 310 -23.32 20.39 -4.15
N CYS A 311 -22.08 20.33 -3.70
CA CYS A 311 -21.72 20.57 -2.30
C CYS A 311 -22.04 22.03 -1.90
N PRO A 312 -22.76 22.29 -0.80
CA PRO A 312 -22.89 23.65 -0.25
C PRO A 312 -21.53 24.29 0.04
N SER A 313 -21.34 25.56 -0.34
CA SER A 313 -20.02 26.22 -0.23
C SER A 313 -19.48 26.29 1.19
N ALA A 314 -20.39 26.33 2.17
CA ALA A 314 -20.07 26.38 3.60
C ALA A 314 -19.59 25.05 4.17
N TRP A 315 -19.78 23.93 3.46
CA TRP A 315 -19.33 22.61 3.89
C TRP A 315 -17.90 22.29 3.46
N MET A 316 -17.41 22.97 2.42
CA MET A 316 -16.14 22.64 1.76
C MET A 316 -14.92 22.92 2.66
N GLN A 317 -13.97 21.99 2.66
CA GLN A 317 -12.59 22.23 3.05
C GLN A 317 -11.93 23.26 2.12
N ARG A 318 -11.07 24.14 2.66
CA ARG A 318 -10.40 25.20 1.88
C ARG A 318 -8.94 25.37 2.24
N ALA A 319 -8.12 25.70 1.25
CA ALA A 319 -6.71 26.06 1.42
C ALA A 319 -6.54 27.49 1.96
N TRP A 320 -5.30 27.88 2.24
CA TRP A 320 -4.94 29.17 2.83
C TRP A 320 -5.39 30.39 2.01
N ASN A 321 -5.50 30.21 0.69
CA ASN A 321 -5.95 31.18 -0.30
C ASN A 321 -7.47 31.14 -0.56
N ASP A 322 -8.23 30.43 0.29
CA ASP A 322 -9.67 30.19 0.19
C ASP A 322 -10.10 29.30 -0.99
N ALA A 323 -9.15 28.72 -1.74
CA ALA A 323 -9.45 27.76 -2.79
C ALA A 323 -10.09 26.50 -2.18
N PRO A 324 -11.20 25.99 -2.73
CA PRO A 324 -11.84 24.78 -2.24
C PRO A 324 -10.99 23.55 -2.57
N ALA A 325 -11.02 22.57 -1.67
CA ALA A 325 -10.46 21.24 -1.93
C ALA A 325 -11.03 20.66 -3.22
N GLN A 326 -10.16 20.12 -4.07
CA GLN A 326 -10.52 19.51 -5.35
C GLN A 326 -9.72 18.24 -5.57
N THR A 327 -10.42 17.17 -5.92
CA THR A 327 -9.84 15.89 -6.32
C THR A 327 -9.48 15.89 -7.81
N GLY A 328 -8.81 14.84 -8.26
CA GLY A 328 -8.40 14.68 -9.67
C GLY A 328 -9.51 14.28 -10.64
N TRP A 329 -10.76 14.12 -10.19
CA TRP A 329 -11.89 13.74 -11.05
C TRP A 329 -12.37 14.89 -11.94
N GLU A 330 -13.02 14.56 -13.06
CA GLU A 330 -13.65 15.55 -13.94
C GLU A 330 -15.14 15.20 -14.16
N PRO A 331 -16.09 16.06 -13.72
CA PRO A 331 -15.88 17.27 -12.90
C PRO A 331 -15.38 16.94 -11.48
N PRO A 332 -14.62 17.85 -10.83
CA PRO A 332 -13.98 17.55 -9.55
C PRO A 332 -15.00 17.47 -8.43
N SER A 333 -14.73 16.58 -7.49
CA SER A 333 -15.37 16.58 -6.18
C SER A 333 -14.65 17.53 -5.21
N THR A 334 -15.20 17.67 -4.01
CA THR A 334 -14.64 18.41 -2.87
C THR A 334 -14.93 17.63 -1.60
N LEU A 335 -14.37 18.04 -0.47
CA LEU A 335 -14.52 17.33 0.79
C LEU A 335 -15.26 18.19 1.82
N ILE A 336 -16.16 17.55 2.57
CA ILE A 336 -16.82 18.12 3.74
C ILE A 336 -15.78 18.33 4.83
N ALA A 337 -15.77 19.52 5.44
CA ALA A 337 -14.90 19.83 6.57
C ALA A 337 -15.29 18.99 7.80
N PRO A 338 -14.35 18.28 8.44
CA PRO A 338 -14.58 17.53 9.69
C PRO A 338 -15.19 18.33 10.85
N THR A 339 -15.11 19.66 10.80
CA THR A 339 -15.69 20.58 11.80
C THR A 339 -17.11 21.03 11.45
N ASN A 340 -17.62 20.67 10.26
CA ASN A 340 -18.93 21.09 9.80
C ASN A 340 -20.01 20.07 10.21
N THR A 341 -20.68 20.33 11.34
CA THR A 341 -21.72 19.43 11.86
C THR A 341 -22.88 19.23 10.87
N ALA A 342 -23.28 20.24 10.10
CA ALA A 342 -24.39 20.09 9.14
C ALA A 342 -24.04 19.10 8.01
N GLY A 343 -22.80 19.14 7.51
CA GLY A 343 -22.29 18.15 6.56
C GLY A 343 -22.18 16.75 7.18
N LEU A 344 -21.73 16.65 8.43
CA LEU A 344 -21.67 15.35 9.14
C LEU A 344 -23.07 14.77 9.41
N ASP A 345 -24.04 15.61 9.76
CA ASP A 345 -25.44 15.20 9.92
C ASP A 345 -26.03 14.66 8.61
N TYR A 346 -25.67 15.28 7.49
CA TYR A 346 -26.05 14.79 6.17
C TYR A 346 -25.47 13.40 5.87
N LEU A 347 -24.17 13.18 6.11
CA LEU A 347 -23.54 11.86 5.96
C LEU A 347 -24.17 10.81 6.88
N ALA A 348 -24.42 11.16 8.15
CA ALA A 348 -25.09 10.28 9.11
C ALA A 348 -26.51 9.92 8.67
N ALA A 349 -27.25 10.85 8.07
CA ALA A 349 -28.58 10.59 7.53
C ALA A 349 -28.54 9.64 6.32
N ILE A 350 -27.50 9.67 5.49
CA ILE A 350 -27.33 8.70 4.40
C ILE A 350 -27.09 7.30 4.97
N PHE A 351 -26.18 7.16 5.95
CA PHE A 351 -25.99 5.88 6.63
C PHE A 351 -27.30 5.38 7.24
N GLY A 352 -28.04 6.24 7.96
CA GLY A 352 -29.32 5.90 8.55
C GLY A 352 -30.32 5.34 7.53
N TRP A 353 -30.51 6.03 6.40
CA TRP A 353 -31.40 5.55 5.34
C TRP A 353 -30.97 4.17 4.79
N CYS A 354 -29.67 3.96 4.57
CA CYS A 354 -29.16 2.68 4.08
C CYS A 354 -29.33 1.56 5.11
N MET A 355 -29.03 1.83 6.38
CA MET A 355 -29.18 0.85 7.47
C MET A 355 -30.64 0.47 7.70
N ASP A 356 -31.56 1.44 7.67
CA ASP A 356 -33.00 1.19 7.74
C ASP A 356 -33.48 0.29 6.58
N THR A 357 -33.00 0.57 5.37
CA THR A 357 -33.36 -0.19 4.17
C THR A 357 -32.86 -1.63 4.25
N LEU A 358 -31.59 -1.84 4.63
CA LEU A 358 -31.01 -3.18 4.83
C LEU A 358 -31.69 -3.95 5.96
N LYS A 359 -31.98 -3.27 7.08
CA LYS A 359 -32.67 -3.85 8.23
C LYS A 359 -34.08 -4.32 7.88
N ALA A 360 -34.82 -3.52 7.10
CA ALA A 360 -36.15 -3.88 6.64
C ALA A 360 -36.15 -5.15 5.75
N MET A 361 -35.03 -5.45 5.09
CA MET A 361 -34.82 -6.66 4.30
C MET A 361 -34.28 -7.84 5.13
N GLY A 362 -33.99 -7.64 6.42
CA GLY A 362 -33.37 -8.65 7.29
C GLY A 362 -31.89 -8.89 6.98
N ALA A 363 -31.23 -7.98 6.26
CA ALA A 363 -29.81 -8.07 5.96
C ALA A 363 -28.95 -7.64 7.18
N PRO A 364 -27.78 -8.24 7.41
CA PRO A 364 -26.83 -7.75 8.41
C PRO A 364 -26.34 -6.33 8.08
N LEU A 365 -26.07 -5.54 9.12
CA LEU A 365 -25.79 -4.12 9.00
C LEU A 365 -24.28 -3.85 9.12
N PHE A 366 -23.66 -3.44 8.01
CA PHE A 366 -22.25 -3.04 7.97
C PHE A 366 -22.11 -1.65 7.35
N PHE A 367 -21.40 -0.76 8.02
CA PHE A 367 -21.11 0.57 7.49
C PHE A 367 -19.64 0.93 7.70
N GLN A 368 -19.04 1.53 6.68
CA GLN A 368 -17.66 1.98 6.67
C GLN A 368 -17.64 3.50 6.55
N VAL A 369 -16.93 4.17 7.46
CA VAL A 369 -16.46 5.54 7.21
C VAL A 369 -15.21 5.42 6.34
N GLY A 370 -15.40 5.70 5.05
CA GLY A 370 -14.35 5.74 4.03
C GLY A 370 -13.66 7.09 4.00
N GLU A 371 -12.42 7.13 3.53
CA GLU A 371 -11.65 8.35 3.20
C GLU A 371 -11.92 9.64 4.02
N PRO A 372 -11.84 9.62 5.36
CA PRO A 372 -12.30 10.74 6.18
C PRO A 372 -11.11 11.62 6.56
N TRP A 373 -10.40 12.19 5.60
CA TRP A 373 -9.19 12.99 5.86
C TRP A 373 -9.34 14.46 5.48
N TRP A 374 -8.44 15.29 6.04
CA TRP A 374 -8.17 16.61 5.52
C TRP A 374 -7.42 16.48 4.19
N TRP A 375 -7.89 17.19 3.17
CA TRP A 375 -7.33 17.13 1.84
C TRP A 375 -5.94 17.76 1.78
N ASP A 376 -5.00 17.06 1.16
CA ASP A 376 -3.59 17.42 1.08
C ASP A 376 -3.24 18.34 -0.10
N GLY A 377 -4.19 18.58 -1.00
CA GLY A 377 -4.01 19.45 -2.15
C GLY A 377 -3.21 18.84 -3.31
N THR A 378 -3.01 17.52 -3.33
CA THR A 378 -2.16 16.80 -4.31
C THR A 378 -2.54 17.07 -5.78
N TYR A 379 -3.81 17.37 -6.07
CA TYR A 379 -4.31 17.66 -7.42
C TYR A 379 -4.52 19.16 -7.70
N THR A 380 -4.07 20.03 -6.79
CA THR A 380 -4.11 21.49 -6.91
C THR A 380 -2.69 22.08 -6.80
N ASP A 381 -2.44 22.99 -5.86
CA ASP A 381 -1.12 23.60 -5.64
C ASP A 381 -0.30 22.91 -4.53
N GLY A 382 -0.76 21.77 -4.03
CA GLY A 382 -0.16 21.06 -2.89
C GLY A 382 -0.49 21.66 -1.53
N SER A 383 -1.31 22.70 -1.44
CA SER A 383 -1.70 23.31 -0.16
C SER A 383 -2.69 22.44 0.61
N PRO A 384 -2.49 22.19 1.92
CA PRO A 384 -3.46 21.48 2.72
C PRO A 384 -4.74 22.31 2.89
N CYS A 385 -5.90 21.68 2.69
CA CYS A 385 -7.21 22.34 2.75
C CYS A 385 -7.76 22.35 4.18
N ILE A 386 -7.06 23.04 5.08
CA ILE A 386 -7.32 23.07 6.52
C ILE A 386 -7.70 24.46 7.04
N TYR A 387 -8.18 25.36 6.17
CA TYR A 387 -8.34 26.79 6.47
C TYR A 387 -9.72 27.36 6.12
N ASP A 388 -10.77 26.52 6.04
CA ASP A 388 -12.13 27.03 5.88
C ASP A 388 -12.54 27.95 7.05
N ALA A 389 -13.49 28.86 6.80
CA ALA A 389 -13.88 29.88 7.77
C ALA A 389 -14.43 29.28 9.08
N GLY A 390 -15.18 28.18 8.99
CA GLY A 390 -15.77 27.51 10.15
C GLY A 390 -14.71 26.89 11.05
N THR A 391 -13.77 26.16 10.46
CA THR A 391 -12.64 25.53 11.16
C THR A 391 -11.77 26.56 11.87
N ARG A 392 -11.40 27.66 11.19
CA ARG A 392 -10.56 28.73 11.78
C ARG A 392 -11.25 29.42 12.96
N ALA A 393 -12.55 29.72 12.82
CA ALA A 393 -13.33 30.32 13.88
C ALA A 393 -13.44 29.37 15.09
N LEU A 394 -13.69 28.08 14.84
CA LEU A 394 -13.80 27.07 15.89
C LEU A 394 -12.47 26.87 16.64
N PHE A 395 -11.34 26.81 15.95
CA PHE A 395 -10.03 26.74 16.58
C PHE A 395 -9.78 27.90 17.54
N THR A 396 -10.08 29.12 17.09
CA THR A 396 -9.93 30.32 17.91
C THR A 396 -10.84 30.29 19.14
N ALA A 397 -12.10 29.86 18.96
CA ALA A 397 -13.08 29.80 20.03
C ALA A 397 -12.74 28.75 21.10
N GLU A 398 -12.24 27.57 20.70
CA GLU A 398 -11.96 26.47 21.64
C GLU A 398 -10.62 26.60 22.33
N THR A 399 -9.61 27.15 21.65
CA THR A 399 -8.23 27.18 22.16
C THR A 399 -7.81 28.54 22.69
N GLY A 400 -8.49 29.63 22.27
CA GLY A 400 -8.09 31.00 22.54
C GLY A 400 -6.86 31.48 21.74
N PHE A 401 -6.28 30.63 20.89
CA PHE A 401 -5.15 30.97 20.04
C PHE A 401 -5.57 31.34 18.62
N ALA A 402 -4.81 32.25 17.99
CA ALA A 402 -4.97 32.51 16.56
C ALA A 402 -4.40 31.34 15.74
N VAL A 403 -4.99 31.09 14.57
CA VAL A 403 -4.45 30.12 13.61
C VAL A 403 -3.02 30.52 13.24
N PRO A 404 -2.03 29.60 13.29
CA PRO A 404 -0.62 29.96 13.11
C PRO A 404 -0.32 30.56 11.73
N THR A 405 0.58 31.55 11.69
CA THR A 405 1.08 32.18 10.45
C THR A 405 2.61 32.12 10.39
N PRO A 406 3.22 32.08 9.18
CA PRO A 406 2.57 32.04 7.86
C PRO A 406 1.75 30.75 7.66
N PHE A 407 0.69 30.79 6.85
CA PHE A 407 -0.09 29.57 6.59
C PHE A 407 0.74 28.55 5.81
N LEU A 408 0.43 27.27 6.02
CA LEU A 408 1.03 26.17 5.25
C LEU A 408 0.58 26.28 3.79
N GLN A 409 1.55 26.27 2.88
CA GLN A 409 1.32 26.34 1.44
C GLN A 409 1.67 25.02 0.75
N SER A 410 2.28 24.07 1.48
CA SER A 410 2.52 22.72 1.01
C SER A 410 2.25 21.69 2.11
N SER A 411 1.65 20.56 1.76
CA SER A 411 1.54 19.39 2.65
C SER A 411 2.90 18.73 2.93
N PHE A 412 3.95 19.11 2.18
CA PHE A 412 5.33 18.68 2.37
C PHE A 412 6.15 19.65 3.24
N ASP A 413 5.58 20.76 3.67
CA ASP A 413 6.22 21.68 4.61
C ASP A 413 6.55 20.96 5.94
N PRO A 414 7.56 21.42 6.71
CA PRO A 414 7.80 20.87 8.04
C PRO A 414 6.66 21.23 9.00
N VAL A 415 6.38 20.35 9.97
CA VAL A 415 5.34 20.58 11.01
C VAL A 415 5.54 21.91 11.74
N GLY A 416 6.77 22.23 12.13
CA GLY A 416 7.17 23.52 12.70
C GLY A 416 6.20 24.09 13.76
N PRO A 417 5.88 25.39 13.74
CA PRO A 417 4.95 26.01 14.69
C PRO A 417 3.48 25.59 14.49
N HIS A 418 3.16 24.85 13.43
CA HIS A 418 1.80 24.40 13.12
C HIS A 418 1.39 23.15 13.93
N GLY A 419 2.32 22.49 14.61
CA GLY A 419 2.08 21.23 15.35
C GLY A 419 0.83 21.24 16.25
N PRO A 420 0.60 22.27 17.09
CA PRO A 420 -0.63 22.35 17.89
C PRO A 420 -1.91 22.47 17.06
N TYR A 421 -1.88 23.24 15.96
CA TYR A 421 -3.03 23.38 15.05
C TYR A 421 -3.32 22.08 14.33
N LEU A 422 -2.30 21.43 13.77
CA LEU A 422 -2.41 20.13 13.10
C LEU A 422 -2.90 19.03 14.05
N SER A 423 -2.41 19.01 15.30
CA SER A 423 -2.87 18.06 16.32
C SER A 423 -4.34 18.31 16.70
N TRP A 424 -4.78 19.56 16.79
CA TRP A 424 -6.18 19.88 17.04
C TRP A 424 -7.07 19.46 15.85
N LEU A 425 -6.64 19.72 14.60
CA LEU A 425 -7.33 19.29 13.39
C LEU A 425 -7.46 17.77 13.31
N ARG A 426 -6.40 17.04 13.68
CA ARG A 426 -6.41 15.58 13.83
C ARG A 426 -7.44 15.14 14.86
N ASP A 427 -7.48 15.79 16.01
CA ASP A 427 -8.45 15.42 17.05
C ASP A 427 -9.90 15.72 16.61
N LYS A 428 -10.12 16.79 15.82
CA LYS A 428 -11.41 17.06 15.15
C LYS A 428 -11.75 16.00 14.11
N LEU A 429 -10.77 15.53 13.34
CA LEU A 429 -10.95 14.42 12.42
C LEU A 429 -11.43 13.17 13.16
N GLY A 430 -10.71 12.78 14.21
CA GLY A 430 -11.10 11.68 15.09
C GLY A 430 -12.51 11.85 15.64
N ALA A 431 -12.85 13.02 16.18
CA ALA A 431 -14.19 13.31 16.70
C ALA A 431 -15.28 13.19 15.62
N SER A 432 -15.02 13.67 14.40
CA SER A 432 -15.98 13.59 13.30
C SER A 432 -16.27 12.14 12.87
N THR A 433 -15.26 11.29 12.81
CA THR A 433 -15.46 9.85 12.48
C THR A 433 -16.23 9.11 13.57
N LEU A 434 -15.96 9.43 14.85
CA LEU A 434 -16.71 8.90 15.98
C LEU A 434 -18.15 9.42 16.00
N TYR A 435 -18.37 10.68 15.60
CA TYR A 435 -19.70 11.26 15.48
C TYR A 435 -20.59 10.45 14.52
N LEU A 436 -20.08 10.13 13.33
CA LEU A 436 -20.79 9.30 12.36
C LEU A 436 -21.06 7.89 12.92
N ARG A 437 -20.04 7.24 13.49
CA ARG A 437 -20.18 5.91 14.11
C ARG A 437 -21.26 5.90 15.18
N ASP A 438 -21.21 6.85 16.10
CA ASP A 438 -22.08 6.91 17.26
C ASP A 438 -23.51 7.25 16.86
N HIS A 439 -23.70 8.10 15.85
CA HIS A 439 -25.03 8.40 15.31
C HIS A 439 -25.68 7.14 14.70
N VAL A 440 -24.93 6.36 13.91
CA VAL A 440 -25.45 5.10 13.35
C VAL A 440 -25.73 4.09 14.46
N LYS A 441 -24.80 3.89 15.39
CA LYS A 441 -24.95 2.92 16.49
C LYS A 441 -26.04 3.29 17.50
N ALA A 442 -26.40 4.58 17.63
CA ALA A 442 -27.51 5.00 18.48
C ALA A 442 -28.86 4.44 18.00
N THR A 443 -29.05 4.32 16.67
CA THR A 443 -30.28 3.81 16.05
C THR A 443 -30.17 2.32 15.70
N HIS A 444 -28.97 1.86 15.36
CA HIS A 444 -28.64 0.50 14.96
C HIS A 444 -27.49 -0.07 15.82
N PRO A 445 -27.73 -0.38 17.11
CA PRO A 445 -26.68 -0.83 18.03
C PRO A 445 -26.01 -2.15 17.63
N ASP A 446 -26.68 -2.94 16.79
CA ASP A 446 -26.20 -4.18 16.19
C ASP A 446 -25.40 -3.99 14.89
N ALA A 447 -25.31 -2.75 14.38
CA ALA A 447 -24.51 -2.45 13.20
C ALA A 447 -23.01 -2.56 13.49
N THR A 448 -22.31 -3.26 12.62
CA THR A 448 -20.86 -3.39 12.65
C THR A 448 -20.23 -2.19 11.95
N SER A 449 -19.32 -1.52 12.63
CA SER A 449 -18.64 -0.30 12.20
C SER A 449 -17.25 -0.60 11.66
N LEU A 450 -16.95 -0.03 10.50
CA LEU A 450 -15.66 -0.13 9.83
C LEU A 450 -15.06 1.26 9.59
N ILE A 451 -13.74 1.37 9.66
CA ILE A 451 -12.99 2.59 9.31
C ILE A 451 -11.92 2.23 8.29
N LEU A 452 -11.82 3.01 7.21
CA LEU A 452 -10.78 2.83 6.19
C LEU A 452 -9.60 3.75 6.45
N ILE A 453 -8.40 3.23 6.20
CA ILE A 453 -7.13 3.96 6.29
C ILE A 453 -6.38 3.77 4.99
N PHE A 454 -6.21 4.88 4.26
CA PHE A 454 -5.37 4.94 3.08
C PHE A 454 -3.95 5.32 3.49
N THR A 455 -3.09 4.32 3.70
CA THR A 455 -1.73 4.55 4.19
C THR A 455 -0.86 5.40 3.25
N PRO A 456 -1.07 5.43 1.92
CA PRO A 456 -0.28 6.26 1.04
C PRO A 456 -0.40 7.75 1.30
N GLN A 457 -1.61 8.22 1.58
CA GLN A 457 -1.83 9.62 1.93
C GLN A 457 -1.55 9.88 3.42
N VAL A 458 -2.01 8.99 4.29
CA VAL A 458 -1.96 9.24 5.74
C VAL A 458 -0.56 9.05 6.33
N LEU A 459 0.22 8.11 5.80
CA LEU A 459 1.53 7.72 6.33
C LEU A 459 2.67 7.95 5.31
N ASN A 460 2.51 8.95 4.43
CA ASN A 460 3.55 9.31 3.47
C ASN A 460 4.81 9.82 4.20
N PRO A 461 5.97 9.14 4.13
CA PRO A 461 7.18 9.58 4.81
C PRO A 461 7.73 10.90 4.27
N ALA A 462 7.38 11.27 3.02
CA ALA A 462 7.79 12.55 2.43
C ALA A 462 6.98 13.74 2.96
N ALA A 463 5.79 13.51 3.54
CA ALA A 463 4.86 14.55 3.98
C ALA A 463 4.53 14.39 5.48
N PRO A 464 5.47 14.76 6.38
CA PRO A 464 5.33 14.52 7.82
C PRO A 464 4.12 15.22 8.47
N ILE A 465 3.58 16.28 7.84
CA ILE A 465 2.34 16.93 8.27
C ILE A 465 1.14 15.97 8.18
N LEU A 466 1.08 15.11 7.16
CA LEU A 466 -0.10 14.27 6.90
C LEU A 466 -0.31 13.21 7.97
N GLU A 467 0.75 12.61 8.53
CA GLU A 467 0.60 11.68 9.65
C GLU A 467 0.06 12.40 10.90
N VAL A 468 0.58 13.60 11.20
CA VAL A 468 0.10 14.41 12.33
C VAL A 468 -1.35 14.84 12.14
N LEU A 469 -1.75 15.18 10.91
CA LEU A 469 -3.06 15.73 10.56
C LEU A 469 -4.14 14.65 10.39
N ASN A 470 -3.82 13.55 9.71
CA ASN A 470 -4.78 12.57 9.20
C ASN A 470 -4.70 11.19 9.86
N PHE A 471 -3.85 10.99 10.89
CA PHE A 471 -3.82 9.75 11.68
C PHE A 471 -4.33 9.97 13.13
N PRO A 472 -5.65 10.07 13.36
CA PRO A 472 -6.25 10.29 14.68
C PRO A 472 -6.23 9.03 15.55
N TYR A 473 -5.02 8.58 15.89
CA TYR A 473 -4.73 7.35 16.62
C TYR A 473 -5.67 7.07 17.81
N ARG A 474 -5.95 8.08 18.64
CA ARG A 474 -6.79 7.92 19.84
C ARG A 474 -8.24 7.54 19.51
N ALA A 475 -8.77 8.06 18.40
CA ALA A 475 -10.14 7.81 17.98
C ALA A 475 -10.28 6.50 17.19
N TRP A 476 -9.20 6.04 16.56
CA TRP A 476 -9.26 4.86 15.68
C TRP A 476 -8.72 3.58 16.32
N ARG A 477 -7.83 3.68 17.31
CA ARG A 477 -7.23 2.50 17.95
C ARG A 477 -8.26 1.57 18.56
N SER A 478 -7.92 0.29 18.59
CA SER A 478 -8.74 -0.75 19.19
C SER A 478 -9.11 -0.41 20.63
N PRO A 479 -10.37 -0.62 21.06
CA PRO A 479 -11.48 -1.26 20.33
C PRO A 479 -12.49 -0.27 19.74
N ALA A 480 -12.09 0.92 19.27
CA ALA A 480 -13.03 1.96 18.86
C ALA A 480 -13.91 1.56 17.67
N TRP A 481 -13.39 0.78 16.74
CA TRP A 481 -14.13 0.27 15.59
C TRP A 481 -14.22 -1.25 15.70
N ASP A 482 -15.17 -1.86 14.99
CA ASP A 482 -15.29 -3.31 15.00
C ASP A 482 -14.26 -3.93 14.05
N ILE A 483 -14.03 -3.29 12.90
CA ILE A 483 -13.08 -3.70 11.85
C ILE A 483 -12.31 -2.46 11.35
N VAL A 484 -11.03 -2.63 11.05
CA VAL A 484 -10.22 -1.64 10.31
C VAL A 484 -9.93 -2.16 8.91
N GLN A 485 -10.15 -1.30 7.92
CA GLN A 485 -9.85 -1.55 6.52
C GLN A 485 -8.57 -0.81 6.13
N LEU A 486 -7.59 -1.56 5.67
CA LEU A 486 -6.30 -1.05 5.21
C LEU A 486 -6.33 -0.97 3.69
N GLU A 487 -5.85 0.14 3.15
CA GLU A 487 -5.77 0.37 1.71
C GLU A 487 -4.46 1.08 1.38
N ASP A 488 -3.74 0.59 0.36
CA ASP A 488 -2.42 1.11 0.04
C ASP A 488 -2.01 1.01 -1.43
N TYR A 489 -2.99 1.04 -2.32
CA TYR A 489 -2.75 0.77 -3.73
C TYR A 489 -1.83 1.77 -4.44
N ASP A 490 -1.63 2.99 -3.94
CA ASP A 490 -0.62 3.88 -4.52
C ASP A 490 0.80 3.34 -4.32
N TRP A 491 1.08 2.69 -3.17
CA TRP A 491 2.35 1.97 -2.96
C TRP A 491 2.47 0.80 -3.92
N ILE A 492 1.39 0.05 -4.12
CA ILE A 492 1.35 -1.10 -5.03
C ILE A 492 1.57 -0.66 -6.49
N ILE A 493 0.89 0.40 -6.93
CA ILE A 493 0.96 0.95 -8.28
C ILE A 493 2.38 1.46 -8.57
N THR A 494 3.01 2.13 -7.60
CA THR A 494 4.38 2.66 -7.76
C THR A 494 5.46 1.59 -7.54
N GLY A 495 5.14 0.46 -6.89
CA GLY A 495 6.09 -0.62 -6.60
C GLY A 495 6.88 -0.41 -5.31
N GLU A 496 6.37 0.41 -4.40
CA GLU A 496 6.96 0.73 -3.09
C GLU A 496 6.68 -0.38 -2.06
N TRP A 497 7.18 -1.59 -2.33
CA TRP A 497 6.85 -2.80 -1.55
C TRP A 497 7.24 -2.73 -0.07
N THR A 498 8.25 -1.92 0.27
CA THR A 498 8.60 -1.66 1.68
C THR A 498 7.47 -0.90 2.39
N LEU A 499 6.89 0.11 1.73
CA LEU A 499 5.77 0.87 2.29
C LEU A 499 4.49 0.04 2.33
N HIS A 500 4.24 -0.80 1.32
CA HIS A 500 3.16 -1.80 1.33
C HIS A 500 3.24 -2.74 2.54
N SER A 501 4.42 -3.31 2.81
CA SER A 501 4.62 -4.17 3.99
C SER A 501 4.36 -3.43 5.32
N GLY A 502 4.61 -2.11 5.36
CA GLY A 502 4.33 -1.24 6.50
C GLY A 502 2.83 -1.00 6.74
N THR A 503 1.97 -1.19 5.75
CA THR A 503 0.52 -1.00 5.87
C THR A 503 -0.10 -1.89 6.93
N LEU A 504 0.29 -3.16 6.99
CA LEU A 504 -0.19 -4.09 8.02
C LEU A 504 0.20 -3.63 9.44
N ALA A 505 1.38 -3.01 9.60
CA ALA A 505 1.84 -2.48 10.88
C ALA A 505 1.02 -1.27 11.35
N ALA A 506 0.38 -0.52 10.44
CA ALA A 506 -0.56 0.54 10.82
C ALA A 506 -1.80 -0.03 11.54
N GLY A 507 -2.36 -1.14 11.04
CA GLY A 507 -3.51 -1.81 11.66
C GLY A 507 -3.16 -2.57 12.95
N THR A 508 -2.11 -3.39 12.90
CA THR A 508 -1.73 -4.28 14.01
C THR A 508 -0.92 -3.58 15.09
N GLY A 509 0.15 -2.87 14.71
CA GLY A 509 1.10 -2.26 15.63
C GLY A 509 0.64 -0.90 16.12
N LYS A 510 0.33 0.03 15.20
CA LYS A 510 -0.13 1.37 15.59
C LYS A 510 -1.51 1.28 16.22
N LEU A 511 -2.53 0.75 15.53
CA LEU A 511 -3.91 0.77 16.01
C LEU A 511 -4.32 -0.39 16.92
N GLY A 512 -3.55 -1.48 16.99
CA GLY A 512 -3.78 -2.56 17.95
C GLY A 512 -4.93 -3.52 17.60
N TYR A 513 -5.31 -3.64 16.32
CA TYR A 513 -6.31 -4.60 15.87
C TYR A 513 -5.67 -5.96 15.58
N SER A 514 -6.37 -7.04 15.94
CA SER A 514 -6.00 -8.40 15.55
C SER A 514 -6.35 -8.65 14.08
N LEU A 515 -5.66 -9.62 13.46
CA LEU A 515 -5.83 -9.92 12.02
C LEU A 515 -7.27 -10.29 11.64
N ASP A 516 -8.03 -10.93 12.55
CA ASP A 516 -9.45 -11.26 12.38
C ASP A 516 -10.39 -10.02 12.38
N ARG A 517 -9.85 -8.84 12.66
CA ARG A 517 -10.53 -7.54 12.60
C ARG A 517 -9.91 -6.60 11.58
N LEU A 518 -8.99 -7.10 10.76
CA LEU A 518 -8.39 -6.36 9.67
C LEU A 518 -8.93 -6.86 8.34
N HIS A 519 -9.24 -5.92 7.46
CA HIS A 519 -9.62 -6.14 6.09
C HIS A 519 -8.62 -5.39 5.20
N PHE A 520 -8.29 -5.90 4.01
CA PHE A 520 -7.27 -5.31 3.13
C PHE A 520 -7.78 -5.07 1.71
N PHE A 521 -7.44 -3.93 1.10
CA PHE A 521 -7.77 -3.56 -0.28
C PHE A 521 -6.50 -3.55 -1.14
N GLY A 522 -6.46 -4.40 -2.18
CA GLY A 522 -5.31 -4.47 -3.10
C GLY A 522 -5.31 -3.43 -4.23
N GLY A 523 -6.41 -2.69 -4.43
CA GLY A 523 -6.50 -1.62 -5.44
C GLY A 523 -6.90 -2.04 -6.85
N PHE A 524 -6.98 -1.03 -7.74
CA PHE A 524 -7.39 -1.10 -9.15
C PHE A 524 -6.34 -0.53 -10.10
N ASN A 525 -6.46 -0.89 -11.38
CA ASN A 525 -5.75 -0.25 -12.47
C ASN A 525 -6.56 0.92 -13.08
N LEU A 526 -6.16 2.17 -12.85
CA LEU A 526 -6.89 3.35 -13.35
C LEU A 526 -6.99 3.39 -14.89
N LEU A 527 -5.88 3.20 -15.61
CA LEU A 527 -5.80 3.33 -17.07
C LEU A 527 -5.73 1.96 -17.75
N ALA A 528 -6.58 1.70 -18.75
CA ALA A 528 -6.60 0.41 -19.45
C ALA A 528 -5.24 0.02 -20.04
N ASP A 529 -4.49 1.00 -20.56
CA ASP A 529 -3.19 0.77 -21.21
C ASP A 529 -2.08 0.31 -20.24
N THR A 530 -2.26 0.50 -18.93
CA THR A 530 -1.30 0.05 -17.90
C THR A 530 -1.67 -1.30 -17.29
N ALA A 531 -2.73 -1.96 -17.79
CA ALA A 531 -3.26 -3.21 -17.24
C ALA A 531 -2.20 -4.32 -17.12
N ASP A 532 -1.36 -4.49 -18.14
CA ASP A 532 -0.32 -5.54 -18.17
C ASP A 532 0.80 -5.31 -17.15
N THR A 533 0.90 -4.11 -16.56
CA THR A 533 1.91 -3.78 -15.53
C THR A 533 1.32 -3.67 -14.14
N ILE A 534 0.13 -3.09 -14.00
CA ILE A 534 -0.47 -2.79 -12.70
C ILE A 534 -1.24 -3.98 -12.12
N TRP A 535 -2.00 -4.73 -12.94
CA TRP A 535 -2.71 -5.91 -12.44
C TRP A 535 -1.80 -6.99 -11.85
N PRO A 536 -0.60 -7.28 -12.39
CA PRO A 536 0.35 -8.17 -11.73
C PRO A 536 0.77 -7.69 -10.33
N ARG A 537 0.93 -6.38 -10.13
CA ARG A 537 1.26 -5.81 -8.80
C ARG A 537 0.08 -5.91 -7.84
N ILE A 538 -1.13 -5.63 -8.32
CA ILE A 538 -2.36 -5.82 -7.55
C ILE A 538 -2.53 -7.30 -7.19
N ASP A 539 -2.32 -8.23 -8.14
CA ASP A 539 -2.37 -9.67 -7.87
C ASP A 539 -1.40 -10.08 -6.76
N GLN A 540 -0.17 -9.57 -6.79
CA GLN A 540 0.80 -9.78 -5.71
C GLN A 540 0.27 -9.28 -4.37
N ALA A 541 -0.19 -8.02 -4.29
CA ALA A 541 -0.71 -7.46 -3.04
C ALA A 541 -1.98 -8.18 -2.53
N LEU A 542 -2.85 -8.64 -3.42
CA LEU A 542 -4.01 -9.46 -3.05
C LEU A 542 -3.55 -10.79 -2.42
N ASN A 543 -2.52 -11.43 -2.99
CA ASN A 543 -1.92 -12.62 -2.37
C ASN A 543 -1.30 -12.28 -1.01
N ASP A 544 -0.63 -11.14 -0.87
CA ASP A 544 -0.07 -10.67 0.41
C ASP A 544 -1.17 -10.50 1.47
N GLY A 545 -2.32 -9.93 1.11
CA GLY A 545 -3.49 -9.87 1.99
C GLY A 545 -3.93 -11.24 2.52
N PHE A 546 -4.01 -12.25 1.63
CA PHE A 546 -4.30 -13.63 2.06
C PHE A 546 -3.18 -14.23 2.94
N GLN A 547 -1.91 -13.98 2.60
CA GLN A 547 -0.76 -14.48 3.36
C GLN A 547 -0.63 -13.85 4.75
N TRP A 548 -0.98 -12.57 4.88
CA TRP A 548 -1.11 -11.87 6.16
C TRP A 548 -2.22 -12.43 7.03
N ARG A 549 -3.14 -13.23 6.46
CA ARG A 549 -4.30 -13.80 7.14
C ARG A 549 -5.19 -12.74 7.77
N VAL A 550 -5.30 -11.57 7.13
CA VAL A 550 -6.36 -10.63 7.46
C VAL A 550 -7.72 -11.28 7.20
N ALA A 551 -8.76 -10.86 7.90
CA ALA A 551 -10.07 -11.49 7.82
C ALA A 551 -10.64 -11.52 6.41
N GLU A 552 -10.48 -10.43 5.66
CA GLU A 552 -10.99 -10.31 4.30
C GLU A 552 -10.06 -9.48 3.41
N THR A 553 -9.93 -9.89 2.14
CA THR A 553 -9.14 -9.19 1.12
C THR A 553 -10.03 -8.82 -0.07
N TYR A 554 -9.95 -7.57 -0.51
CA TYR A 554 -10.80 -6.96 -1.52
C TYR A 554 -9.99 -6.55 -2.75
N VAL A 555 -10.54 -6.81 -3.93
CA VAL A 555 -10.17 -6.06 -5.13
C VAL A 555 -11.09 -4.85 -5.25
N TRP A 556 -10.47 -3.68 -5.41
CA TRP A 556 -11.13 -2.45 -5.80
C TRP A 556 -10.75 -2.24 -7.27
N ALA A 557 -11.61 -1.88 -8.21
CA ALA A 557 -13.06 -1.88 -8.17
C ALA A 557 -13.62 -2.70 -9.35
N ARG A 558 -14.90 -3.11 -9.22
CA ARG A 558 -15.67 -3.82 -10.26
C ARG A 558 -15.48 -3.26 -11.68
N PRO A 559 -15.62 -1.94 -11.96
CA PRO A 559 -15.52 -1.44 -13.33
C PRO A 559 -14.17 -1.77 -14.00
N GLN A 560 -13.04 -1.65 -13.28
CA GLN A 560 -11.73 -1.97 -13.85
C GLN A 560 -11.53 -3.48 -13.99
N VAL A 561 -12.01 -4.28 -13.03
CA VAL A 561 -12.03 -5.74 -13.14
C VAL A 561 -12.74 -6.15 -14.43
N TRP A 562 -13.89 -5.52 -14.73
CA TRP A 562 -14.68 -5.81 -15.91
C TRP A 562 -14.04 -5.30 -17.21
N ARG A 563 -13.55 -4.06 -17.21
CA ARG A 563 -12.92 -3.41 -18.35
C ARG A 563 -11.68 -4.18 -18.81
N ASP A 564 -10.82 -4.57 -17.87
CA ASP A 564 -9.51 -5.17 -18.17
C ASP A 564 -9.56 -6.70 -18.22
N GLY A 565 -10.69 -7.29 -17.82
CA GLY A 565 -10.90 -8.74 -17.88
C GLY A 565 -10.20 -9.50 -16.74
N PHE A 566 -10.03 -8.89 -15.58
CA PHE A 566 -9.36 -9.52 -14.44
C PHE A 566 -10.19 -10.68 -13.87
N VAL A 567 -9.61 -11.87 -13.86
CA VAL A 567 -10.21 -13.09 -13.30
C VAL A 567 -9.31 -13.61 -12.20
N TRP A 568 -9.89 -13.82 -11.02
CA TRP A 568 -9.19 -14.45 -9.91
C TRP A 568 -9.35 -15.97 -9.97
N GLN A 569 -8.24 -16.69 -10.02
CA GLN A 569 -8.22 -18.13 -9.80
C GLN A 569 -7.56 -18.40 -8.45
N ALA A 570 -8.33 -19.00 -7.54
CA ALA A 570 -7.75 -19.63 -6.36
C ALA A 570 -6.78 -20.71 -6.86
N SER A 571 -5.56 -20.77 -6.31
CA SER A 571 -4.67 -21.91 -6.57
C SER A 571 -5.42 -23.19 -6.20
N ALA A 572 -5.34 -24.21 -7.06
CA ALA A 572 -6.18 -25.41 -7.01
C ALA A 572 -5.99 -26.30 -5.76
N GLU A 573 -5.23 -25.87 -4.75
CA GLU A 573 -5.05 -26.60 -3.50
C GLU A 573 -6.02 -26.17 -2.38
N THR A 574 -7.03 -25.33 -2.66
CA THR A 574 -8.02 -24.91 -1.64
C THR A 574 -9.42 -25.54 -1.70
N GLU A 575 -9.69 -26.50 -2.61
CA GLU A 575 -10.96 -27.26 -2.59
C GLU A 575 -10.75 -28.78 -2.71
N ALA A 576 -10.41 -29.43 -1.59
CA ALA A 576 -10.64 -30.87 -1.42
C ALA A 576 -10.96 -31.24 0.04
N CYS A 577 -11.93 -30.56 0.64
CA CYS A 577 -12.78 -31.07 1.73
C CYS A 577 -13.95 -30.07 1.85
N SER A 578 -15.21 -30.36 1.51
CA SER A 578 -15.97 -31.55 1.88
C SER A 578 -17.26 -31.68 1.04
N CYS A 579 -17.44 -32.89 0.49
CA CYS A 579 -18.70 -33.61 0.19
C CYS A 579 -19.97 -32.84 -0.23
N GLY A 580 -20.42 -33.12 -1.45
CA GLY A 580 -21.84 -33.07 -1.79
C GLY A 580 -22.58 -34.28 -1.24
N CYS A 581 -23.76 -34.05 -0.67
CA CYS A 581 -24.85 -35.02 -0.58
C CYS A 581 -26.18 -34.26 -0.68
N ALA A 582 -26.99 -34.60 -1.69
CA ALA A 582 -28.42 -34.30 -1.71
C ALA A 582 -29.17 -35.33 -0.83
N ASP A 583 -30.22 -34.86 -0.17
CA ASP A 583 -31.42 -35.53 0.39
C ASP A 583 -31.30 -36.94 1.00
N TYR A 584 -31.61 -37.07 2.29
CA TYR A 584 -32.58 -38.07 2.82
C TYR A 584 -32.96 -37.76 4.29
N GLU A 585 -34.25 -37.95 4.60
CA GLU A 585 -34.93 -37.69 5.87
C GLU A 585 -34.46 -38.55 7.06
N GLY A 586 -34.62 -38.02 8.28
CA GLY A 586 -35.23 -38.79 9.38
C GLY A 586 -34.33 -39.45 10.43
N GLY A 587 -34.02 -38.70 11.50
CA GLY A 587 -34.10 -39.20 12.89
C GLY A 587 -32.92 -39.98 13.51
N PRO A 588 -32.79 -39.98 14.86
CA PRO A 588 -31.50 -40.04 15.56
C PRO A 588 -31.26 -41.39 16.27
N ILE A 589 -30.00 -41.68 16.72
CA ILE A 589 -29.62 -42.30 18.02
C ILE A 589 -28.10 -42.61 18.12
N ARG A 590 -27.46 -42.00 19.13
CA ARG A 590 -26.44 -42.43 20.12
C ARG A 590 -25.23 -43.35 19.77
N SER A 591 -24.07 -42.84 20.22
CA SER A 591 -23.02 -43.45 21.09
C SER A 591 -22.22 -44.69 20.67
N GLY A 592 -20.89 -44.63 20.89
CA GLY A 592 -20.07 -45.80 21.22
C GLY A 592 -18.71 -45.82 20.50
N GLY A 593 -17.62 -45.83 21.25
CA GLY A 593 -16.26 -46.01 20.73
C GLY A 593 -15.82 -47.48 20.65
N PHE A 594 -14.51 -47.61 20.35
CA PHE A 594 -13.62 -48.79 20.39
C PHE A 594 -13.35 -49.58 19.10
N SER A 595 -12.10 -50.02 19.06
CA SER A 595 -11.24 -50.52 17.97
C SER A 595 -11.31 -52.05 17.76
N PHE A 596 -10.66 -52.51 16.69
CA PHE A 596 -9.99 -53.80 16.42
C PHE A 596 -10.40 -54.57 15.12
N ILE A 597 -9.37 -54.88 14.31
CA ILE A 597 -9.23 -55.80 13.14
C ILE A 597 -8.73 -57.19 13.68
N PRO A 598 -8.77 -58.41 13.03
CA PRO A 598 -8.69 -58.78 11.57
C PRO A 598 -9.50 -59.99 10.99
N ALA A 599 -9.46 -60.09 9.63
CA ALA A 599 -9.43 -61.27 8.70
C ALA A 599 -10.68 -62.20 8.60
N PRO A 600 -11.02 -62.89 7.46
CA PRO A 600 -10.13 -63.68 6.58
C PRO A 600 -10.46 -63.72 5.06
N GLY A 601 -9.61 -64.38 4.26
CA GLY A 601 -9.91 -64.83 2.89
C GLY A 601 -9.65 -66.34 2.71
N THR A 602 -10.24 -66.93 1.65
CA THR A 602 -9.90 -68.17 0.87
C THR A 602 -11.13 -68.49 0.00
N GLY A 603 -11.14 -68.81 -1.30
CA GLY A 603 -10.26 -69.48 -2.30
C GLY A 603 -11.17 -69.80 -3.54
N GLY A 604 -10.74 -70.19 -4.75
CA GLY A 604 -9.42 -70.46 -5.32
C GLY A 604 -9.41 -70.87 -6.82
N ASN A 605 -8.19 -71.11 -7.33
CA ASN A 605 -7.68 -72.02 -8.40
C ASN A 605 -7.97 -71.81 -9.92
N PRO A 606 -7.13 -72.30 -10.90
CA PRO A 606 -5.68 -72.67 -10.88
C PRO A 606 -4.80 -72.43 -12.19
N VAL A 607 -3.47 -72.18 -12.03
CA VAL A 607 -2.21 -72.82 -12.61
C VAL A 607 -1.93 -72.82 -14.16
N PRO A 608 -0.69 -72.57 -14.74
CA PRO A 608 0.63 -73.22 -14.48
C PRO A 608 1.93 -72.35 -14.49
N PRO A 609 3.10 -72.94 -14.16
CA PRO A 609 4.31 -72.25 -13.69
C PRO A 609 5.38 -72.02 -14.78
N TYR A 610 6.25 -71.02 -14.57
CA TYR A 610 7.54 -70.88 -15.24
C TYR A 610 8.57 -70.26 -14.27
N GLU A 611 9.82 -70.66 -14.48
CA GLU A 611 10.95 -70.68 -13.56
C GLU A 611 11.49 -69.32 -13.08
N ASP A 612 12.09 -69.38 -11.89
CA ASP A 612 12.89 -68.38 -11.19
C ASP A 612 14.17 -68.01 -11.96
N PRO A 613 14.48 -66.70 -12.06
CA PRO A 613 15.85 -66.27 -11.92
C PRO A 613 16.00 -65.04 -10.99
N GLY A 614 16.47 -65.26 -9.77
CA GLY A 614 17.45 -64.40 -9.10
C GLY A 614 16.94 -63.53 -7.94
N ASP A 615 17.68 -63.59 -6.83
CA ASP A 615 17.58 -62.75 -5.64
C ASP A 615 17.29 -61.26 -5.94
N PHE A 616 16.21 -60.73 -5.36
CA PHE A 616 16.03 -59.30 -5.11
C PHE A 616 15.85 -59.08 -3.61
N ASP A 617 16.93 -59.26 -2.85
CA ASP A 617 16.99 -59.02 -1.41
C ASP A 617 17.61 -57.63 -1.09
N ASP A 618 17.31 -56.61 -1.91
CA ASP A 618 17.85 -55.25 -1.74
C ASP A 618 16.78 -54.15 -1.90
N VAL A 619 15.65 -54.30 -1.20
CA VAL A 619 14.68 -53.21 -1.05
C VAL A 619 15.18 -52.29 0.07
N ARG A 620 15.91 -51.23 -0.32
CA ARG A 620 16.35 -50.16 0.59
C ARG A 620 15.15 -49.60 1.35
N LYS A 621 15.34 -49.34 2.64
CA LYS A 621 14.26 -48.80 3.48
C LYS A 621 14.11 -47.29 3.27
N PRO A 622 12.87 -46.74 3.24
CA PRO A 622 12.68 -45.31 3.17
C PRO A 622 13.22 -44.63 4.45
N PRO A 623 13.71 -43.39 4.36
CA PRO A 623 14.02 -42.57 5.53
C PRO A 623 12.84 -42.51 6.51
N ALA A 624 13.12 -42.48 7.81
CA ALA A 624 12.08 -42.50 8.85
C ALA A 624 12.24 -41.34 9.83
N ASP A 625 11.18 -41.06 10.61
CA ASP A 625 11.17 -40.01 11.65
C ASP A 625 11.68 -38.67 11.12
N LEU A 626 11.08 -38.15 10.03
CA LEU A 626 11.48 -36.87 9.45
C LEU A 626 11.18 -35.72 10.41
N GLN A 627 12.13 -34.78 10.54
CA GLN A 627 12.01 -33.61 11.39
C GLN A 627 12.54 -32.38 10.67
N MET A 628 11.94 -31.23 10.94
CA MET A 628 12.48 -29.93 10.57
C MET A 628 12.38 -28.97 11.74
N VAL A 629 13.39 -28.12 11.90
CA VAL A 629 13.45 -27.11 12.95
C VAL A 629 14.11 -25.85 12.39
N GLY A 630 13.62 -24.67 12.76
CA GLY A 630 14.17 -23.41 12.33
C GLY A 630 14.84 -22.63 13.45
N ASN A 631 15.58 -21.57 13.11
CA ASN A 631 16.10 -20.59 14.07
C ASN A 631 15.48 -19.20 13.83
N SER A 632 15.71 -18.26 14.73
CA SER A 632 15.13 -16.91 14.68
C SER A 632 15.74 -16.01 13.59
N PHE A 633 16.75 -16.48 12.85
CA PHE A 633 17.28 -15.79 11.67
C PHE A 633 16.55 -16.20 10.37
N GLY A 634 15.74 -17.26 10.42
CA GLY A 634 14.98 -17.77 9.28
C GLY A 634 15.60 -19.01 8.61
N ASP A 635 16.62 -19.62 9.22
CA ASP A 635 17.21 -20.86 8.72
C ASP A 635 16.36 -22.08 9.07
N VAL A 636 16.52 -23.17 8.32
CA VAL A 636 15.89 -24.47 8.57
C VAL A 636 16.93 -25.58 8.59
N ARG A 637 16.77 -26.54 9.51
CA ARG A 637 17.52 -27.80 9.53
C ARG A 637 16.55 -28.97 9.38
N PHE A 638 16.76 -29.77 8.34
CA PHE A 638 16.07 -31.04 8.15
C PHE A 638 16.88 -32.18 8.76
N SER A 639 16.21 -33.16 9.35
CA SER A 639 16.85 -34.40 9.78
C SER A 639 15.94 -35.61 9.67
N TRP A 640 16.52 -36.79 9.49
CA TRP A 640 15.80 -38.06 9.41
C TRP A 640 16.67 -39.22 9.92
N SER A 641 16.02 -40.31 10.31
CA SER A 641 16.68 -41.58 10.60
C SER A 641 17.02 -42.32 9.29
N PRO A 642 18.22 -42.91 9.17
CA PRO A 642 18.58 -43.84 8.08
C PRO A 642 17.73 -45.12 8.02
N ASN A 643 16.87 -45.36 9.03
CA ASN A 643 15.98 -46.53 9.10
C ASN A 643 16.71 -47.89 9.04
N GLY A 644 17.86 -47.98 9.70
CA GLY A 644 18.67 -49.21 9.79
C GLY A 644 19.62 -49.44 8.62
N GLU A 645 19.65 -48.54 7.64
CA GLU A 645 20.71 -48.46 6.63
C GLU A 645 21.99 -47.83 7.22
N ASP A 646 23.17 -48.21 6.72
CA ASP A 646 24.40 -47.49 7.03
C ASP A 646 24.46 -46.19 6.19
N PRO A 647 24.36 -45.00 6.82
CA PRO A 647 24.41 -43.73 6.10
C PRO A 647 25.75 -43.47 5.38
N ALA A 648 26.82 -44.23 5.65
CA ALA A 648 28.06 -44.15 4.88
C ALA A 648 27.99 -44.90 3.54
N GLU A 649 27.03 -45.80 3.36
CA GLU A 649 26.85 -46.65 2.17
C GLU A 649 25.60 -46.28 1.35
N VAL A 650 24.89 -45.20 1.74
CA VAL A 650 23.65 -44.73 1.11
C VAL A 650 23.72 -43.23 0.83
N SER A 651 23.37 -42.83 -0.39
CA SER A 651 23.14 -41.44 -0.78
C SER A 651 21.64 -41.11 -0.78
N TYR A 652 21.34 -39.82 -0.58
CA TYR A 652 19.97 -39.32 -0.48
C TYR A 652 19.69 -38.19 -1.47
N THR A 653 18.47 -38.15 -2.00
CA THR A 653 17.96 -37.00 -2.76
C THR A 653 16.93 -36.26 -1.90
N LEU A 654 17.22 -35.02 -1.53
CA LEU A 654 16.30 -34.13 -0.82
C LEU A 654 15.61 -33.20 -1.83
N THR A 655 14.28 -33.24 -1.90
CA THR A 655 13.47 -32.30 -2.69
C THR A 655 12.62 -31.43 -1.77
N ILE A 656 12.75 -30.12 -1.90
CA ILE A 656 11.90 -29.11 -1.27
C ILE A 656 10.88 -28.65 -2.32
N TYR A 657 9.62 -28.56 -1.90
CA TYR A 657 8.50 -28.17 -2.75
C TYR A 657 7.92 -26.84 -2.28
N ASP A 658 7.41 -26.07 -3.24
CA ASP A 658 6.55 -24.93 -2.96
C ASP A 658 5.19 -25.47 -2.47
N PRO A 659 4.80 -25.17 -1.22
CA PRO A 659 3.56 -25.66 -0.62
C PRO A 659 2.28 -25.10 -1.28
N SER A 660 2.39 -24.14 -2.20
CA SER A 660 1.25 -23.53 -2.90
C SER A 660 1.04 -24.04 -4.33
N THR A 661 2.09 -24.59 -4.95
CA THR A 661 2.08 -25.08 -6.33
C THR A 661 2.39 -26.57 -6.44
N GLY A 662 2.96 -27.18 -5.39
CA GLY A 662 3.47 -28.55 -5.39
C GLY A 662 4.72 -28.74 -6.27
N ALA A 663 5.26 -27.66 -6.85
CA ALA A 663 6.44 -27.71 -7.70
C ALA A 663 7.71 -27.89 -6.86
N ALA A 664 8.67 -28.68 -7.36
CA ALA A 664 9.98 -28.79 -6.73
C ALA A 664 10.73 -27.46 -6.92
N VAL A 665 10.97 -26.74 -5.83
CA VAL A 665 11.77 -25.50 -5.84
C VAL A 665 13.26 -25.79 -5.75
N ARG A 666 13.63 -26.86 -5.05
CA ARG A 666 15.02 -27.29 -4.90
C ARG A 666 15.12 -28.80 -4.80
N THR A 667 16.07 -29.38 -5.52
CA THR A 667 16.46 -30.79 -5.37
C THR A 667 17.96 -30.86 -5.13
N VAL A 668 18.38 -31.60 -4.11
CA VAL A 668 19.78 -31.71 -3.68
C VAL A 668 20.15 -33.18 -3.54
N GLU A 669 21.23 -33.58 -4.18
CA GLU A 669 21.85 -34.89 -4.01
C GLU A 669 22.86 -34.84 -2.84
N ILE A 670 22.79 -35.83 -1.96
CA ILE A 670 23.59 -35.96 -0.73
C ILE A 670 24.34 -37.28 -0.78
N ASP A 671 25.51 -37.26 -1.43
CA ASP A 671 26.38 -38.43 -1.59
C ASP A 671 27.19 -38.75 -0.33
N THR A 672 27.38 -37.78 0.55
CA THR A 672 28.11 -37.94 1.82
C THR A 672 27.26 -37.38 2.96
N PRO A 673 26.38 -38.20 3.56
CA PRO A 673 25.43 -37.75 4.56
C PRO A 673 26.11 -37.32 5.85
N THR A 674 25.79 -36.14 6.34
CA THR A 674 26.25 -35.70 7.68
C THR A 674 25.37 -36.34 8.74
N VAL A 675 25.96 -37.14 9.63
CA VAL A 675 25.23 -37.85 10.69
C VAL A 675 25.55 -37.23 12.06
N VAL A 676 24.51 -36.78 12.76
CA VAL A 676 24.59 -36.23 14.11
C VAL A 676 23.57 -36.95 14.98
N GLU A 677 24.01 -37.50 16.12
CA GLU A 677 23.15 -38.24 17.06
C GLU A 677 22.35 -39.38 16.39
N GLY A 678 22.95 -40.04 15.40
CA GLY A 678 22.32 -41.16 14.67
C GLY A 678 21.30 -40.75 13.60
N ARG A 679 21.22 -39.45 13.27
CA ARG A 679 20.31 -38.90 12.25
C ARG A 679 21.09 -38.22 11.13
N VAL A 680 20.64 -38.40 9.90
CA VAL A 680 21.15 -37.62 8.76
C VAL A 680 20.59 -36.21 8.85
N ARG A 681 21.43 -35.22 8.54
CA ARG A 681 21.12 -33.79 8.62
C ARG A 681 21.36 -33.10 7.28
N PHE A 682 20.47 -32.17 6.94
CA PHE A 682 20.69 -31.18 5.90
C PHE A 682 20.32 -29.78 6.39
N ASP A 683 21.20 -28.81 6.19
CA ASP A 683 20.93 -27.42 6.55
C ASP A 683 20.47 -26.62 5.33
N TYR A 684 19.40 -25.88 5.52
CA TYR A 684 18.78 -25.02 4.53
C TYR A 684 18.79 -23.58 5.06
N PRO A 685 19.90 -22.86 4.84
CA PRO A 685 20.08 -21.52 5.36
C PRO A 685 19.17 -20.53 4.63
N VAL A 686 18.79 -19.44 5.31
CA VAL A 686 17.83 -18.44 4.81
C VAL A 686 18.26 -17.81 3.48
N GLU A 687 19.56 -17.80 3.16
CA GLU A 687 20.05 -17.33 1.87
C GLU A 687 19.58 -18.22 0.72
N LEU A 688 19.49 -19.53 0.92
CA LEU A 688 18.93 -20.43 -0.10
C LEU A 688 17.41 -20.28 -0.17
N SER A 689 16.74 -20.11 0.96
CA SER A 689 15.29 -19.94 0.96
C SER A 689 14.85 -18.59 0.41
N ALA A 690 15.65 -17.55 0.57
CA ALA A 690 15.43 -16.27 -0.08
C ALA A 690 15.61 -16.35 -1.60
N ASP A 691 16.54 -17.17 -2.10
CA ASP A 691 16.65 -17.42 -3.55
C ASP A 691 15.46 -18.27 -4.07
N ASP A 692 14.99 -19.24 -3.29
CA ASP A 692 13.92 -20.15 -3.71
C ASP A 692 12.51 -19.55 -3.60
N PHE A 693 12.28 -18.75 -2.56
CA PHE A 693 10.95 -18.23 -2.19
C PHE A 693 10.86 -16.70 -2.13
N GLY A 694 11.99 -15.99 -2.07
CA GLY A 694 12.04 -14.56 -1.78
C GLY A 694 11.95 -14.22 -0.27
N PHE A 695 11.72 -15.21 0.60
CA PHE A 695 11.55 -15.02 2.05
C PHE A 695 12.01 -16.25 2.88
N ALA A 696 12.04 -16.11 4.20
CA ALA A 696 12.27 -17.21 5.14
C ALA A 696 10.96 -18.01 5.37
N PRO A 697 10.83 -19.25 4.89
CA PRO A 697 9.58 -19.99 4.92
C PRO A 697 9.24 -20.46 6.33
N THR A 698 8.02 -20.17 6.79
CA THR A 698 7.49 -20.64 8.08
C THR A 698 6.73 -21.97 7.96
N PHE A 699 6.57 -22.47 6.72
CA PHE A 699 5.94 -23.74 6.38
C PHE A 699 6.68 -24.34 5.18
N LEU A 700 6.97 -25.64 5.21
CA LEU A 700 7.68 -26.32 4.14
C LEU A 700 7.08 -27.69 3.84
N VAL A 701 7.15 -28.08 2.57
CA VAL A 701 6.89 -29.44 2.09
C VAL A 701 8.21 -29.97 1.55
N TRP A 702 8.67 -31.11 2.04
CA TRP A 702 9.91 -31.73 1.55
C TRP A 702 9.82 -33.24 1.56
N ARG A 703 10.62 -33.86 0.69
CA ARG A 703 10.76 -35.30 0.54
C ARG A 703 12.23 -35.66 0.53
N VAL A 704 12.57 -36.79 1.12
CA VAL A 704 13.89 -37.40 1.00
C VAL A 704 13.76 -38.83 0.47
N ALA A 705 14.55 -39.15 -0.55
CA ALA A 705 14.64 -40.47 -1.16
C ALA A 705 16.04 -41.06 -0.98
N THR A 706 16.15 -42.38 -0.96
CA THR A 706 17.43 -43.09 -1.14
C THR A 706 17.60 -43.45 -2.63
N ASN A 707 18.83 -43.68 -3.10
CA ASN A 707 19.10 -44.04 -4.51
C ASN A 707 18.42 -45.36 -5.01
N GLY A 708 17.69 -46.07 -4.15
CA GLY A 708 16.86 -47.25 -4.46
C GLY A 708 15.34 -47.00 -4.48
N GLU A 709 14.90 -45.78 -4.83
CA GLU A 709 13.50 -45.32 -5.01
C GLU A 709 12.60 -45.24 -3.76
N ALA A 710 13.03 -45.75 -2.60
CA ALA A 710 12.29 -45.61 -1.35
C ALA A 710 12.41 -44.19 -0.77
N ALA A 711 11.27 -43.54 -0.47
CA ALA A 711 11.23 -42.15 -0.03
C ALA A 711 10.17 -41.87 1.04
N ALA A 712 10.39 -40.82 1.81
CA ALA A 712 9.47 -40.29 2.81
C ALA A 712 9.39 -38.76 2.70
N GLY A 713 8.25 -38.17 3.09
CA GLY A 713 8.05 -36.73 3.06
C GLY A 713 7.40 -36.19 4.32
N LEU A 714 7.64 -34.90 4.58
CA LEU A 714 7.10 -34.17 5.71
C LEU A 714 6.57 -32.82 5.20
N SER A 715 5.35 -32.48 5.62
CA SER A 715 4.70 -31.20 5.37
C SER A 715 4.28 -30.61 6.71
N GLY A 716 4.67 -29.37 6.98
CA GLY A 716 4.34 -28.74 8.26
C GLY A 716 4.99 -27.38 8.47
N ALA A 717 4.57 -26.73 9.56
CA ALA A 717 5.20 -25.52 10.05
C ALA A 717 6.65 -25.78 10.47
N VAL A 718 7.52 -24.79 10.32
CA VAL A 718 8.90 -24.82 10.78
C VAL A 718 8.97 -24.26 12.20
N PRO A 719 9.04 -25.09 13.26
CA PRO A 719 9.11 -24.58 14.62
C PRO A 719 10.45 -23.89 14.86
N VAL A 720 10.42 -22.65 15.37
CA VAL A 720 11.63 -21.93 15.75
C VAL A 720 12.15 -22.45 17.09
N ASN A 721 13.37 -22.98 17.10
CA ASN A 721 14.06 -23.40 18.29
C ASN A 721 15.58 -23.16 18.14
N ASN A 722 16.02 -21.98 18.58
CA ASN A 722 17.42 -21.60 18.56
C ASN A 722 18.32 -22.58 19.30
N ALA A 723 17.88 -23.12 20.43
CA ALA A 723 18.68 -24.05 21.23
C ALA A 723 19.00 -25.38 20.52
N ALA A 724 18.22 -25.76 19.50
CA ALA A 724 18.46 -26.96 18.71
C ALA A 724 19.51 -26.77 17.59
N ILE A 725 19.80 -25.52 17.20
CA ILE A 725 20.61 -25.23 16.01
C ILE A 725 21.78 -24.30 16.35
N VAL A 726 21.50 -23.18 17.00
CA VAL A 726 22.42 -22.05 17.13
C VAL A 726 23.51 -22.36 18.15
N LYS A 727 24.77 -22.21 17.72
CA LYS A 727 25.98 -22.34 18.56
C LYS A 727 26.64 -21.00 18.85
N ARG A 728 26.38 -19.98 18.02
CA ARG A 728 26.90 -18.61 18.17
C ARG A 728 25.80 -17.60 17.85
N ALA A 729 25.37 -16.86 18.86
CA ALA A 729 24.54 -15.68 18.70
C ALA A 729 25.39 -14.42 18.95
N VAL A 730 25.45 -13.52 17.98
CA VAL A 730 26.20 -12.27 18.07
C VAL A 730 25.25 -11.10 17.89
N MET A 731 25.14 -10.24 18.91
CA MET A 731 24.23 -9.10 18.86
C MET A 731 24.91 -7.88 18.26
N PHE A 732 24.22 -7.15 17.39
CA PHE A 732 24.63 -5.85 16.89
C PHE A 732 23.80 -4.78 17.59
N CYS A 733 24.48 -3.95 18.39
CA CYS A 733 23.90 -2.90 19.22
C CYS A 733 24.46 -1.53 18.84
N GLY A 734 23.76 -0.48 19.27
CA GLY A 734 24.07 0.91 18.93
C GLY A 734 23.01 1.51 17.99
N GLN A 735 23.44 2.27 16.98
CA GLN A 735 22.53 3.08 16.17
C GLN A 735 22.52 2.73 14.67
N SER A 736 22.32 3.72 13.80
CA SER A 736 22.06 3.56 12.37
C SER A 736 23.10 2.72 11.62
N ASN A 737 24.40 2.89 11.88
CA ASN A 737 25.42 2.06 11.21
C ASN A 737 25.49 0.62 11.78
N ALA A 738 25.04 0.35 13.01
CA ALA A 738 24.82 -1.02 13.49
C ALA A 738 23.55 -1.62 12.86
N LEU A 739 22.48 -0.83 12.76
CA LEU A 739 21.22 -1.22 12.12
C LEU A 739 21.42 -1.47 10.61
N GLY A 740 22.28 -0.70 9.94
CA GLY A 740 22.57 -0.79 8.51
C GLY A 740 23.02 -2.17 8.06
N HIS A 741 23.66 -2.96 8.93
CA HIS A 741 24.02 -4.35 8.65
C HIS A 741 22.81 -5.28 8.37
N PHE A 742 21.61 -4.88 8.79
CA PHE A 742 20.37 -5.66 8.69
C PHE A 742 19.34 -5.03 7.75
N THR A 743 19.65 -3.88 7.14
CA THR A 743 18.76 -3.20 6.19
C THR A 743 19.29 -3.30 4.77
N THR A 744 18.47 -2.85 3.81
CA THR A 744 18.81 -2.79 2.39
C THR A 744 20.00 -1.88 2.08
N LEU A 745 20.43 -1.02 3.03
CA LEU A 745 21.66 -0.24 2.93
C LEU A 745 22.90 -1.14 2.73
N SER A 746 22.87 -2.37 3.24
CA SER A 746 23.99 -3.31 3.18
C SER A 746 23.87 -4.40 2.10
N GLY A 747 22.77 -4.41 1.33
CA GLY A 747 22.52 -5.38 0.26
C GLY A 747 21.03 -5.49 -0.09
N VAL A 748 20.70 -5.73 -1.36
CA VAL A 748 19.30 -5.72 -1.86
C VAL A 748 18.48 -6.89 -1.33
N THR A 749 19.13 -8.03 -1.02
CA THR A 749 18.50 -9.21 -0.45
C THR A 749 19.14 -9.61 0.89
N LEU A 750 18.44 -10.39 1.71
CA LEU A 750 19.00 -10.95 2.95
C LEU A 750 20.28 -11.76 2.69
N ALA A 751 20.40 -12.42 1.54
CA ALA A 751 21.61 -13.15 1.16
C ALA A 751 22.81 -12.25 0.86
N GLN A 752 22.54 -11.08 0.29
CA GLN A 752 23.53 -10.05 -0.04
C GLN A 752 23.80 -9.10 1.13
N GLY A 753 22.95 -9.07 2.15
CA GLY A 753 23.08 -8.18 3.30
C GLY A 753 24.34 -8.44 4.13
N SER A 754 24.80 -7.42 4.84
CA SER A 754 26.04 -7.49 5.61
C SER A 754 25.96 -8.41 6.84
N ALA A 755 24.80 -8.54 7.49
CA ALA A 755 24.61 -9.54 8.54
C ALA A 755 24.84 -10.98 8.03
N ALA A 756 24.38 -11.29 6.81
CA ALA A 756 24.66 -12.56 6.16
C ALA A 756 26.14 -12.71 5.77
N ALA A 757 26.82 -11.64 5.35
CA ALA A 757 28.26 -11.67 5.14
C ALA A 757 29.03 -11.98 6.44
N PHE A 758 28.68 -11.31 7.55
CA PHE A 758 29.25 -11.53 8.88
C PHE A 758 29.09 -12.98 9.31
N ARG A 759 27.86 -13.52 9.23
CA ARG A 759 27.57 -14.88 9.72
C ARG A 759 28.32 -15.94 8.93
N ARG A 760 28.43 -15.79 7.59
CA ARG A 760 29.17 -16.72 6.73
C ARG A 760 30.65 -16.71 7.05
N ALA A 761 31.24 -15.52 7.19
CA ALA A 761 32.64 -15.37 7.55
C ALA A 761 32.93 -15.97 8.93
N LEU A 762 32.09 -15.70 9.93
CA LEU A 762 32.26 -16.21 11.29
C LEU A 762 32.06 -17.74 11.34
N ALA A 763 31.05 -18.26 10.65
CA ALA A 763 30.80 -19.69 10.58
C ALA A 763 31.99 -20.42 9.94
N ALA A 764 32.50 -19.91 8.82
CA ALA A 764 33.67 -20.47 8.14
C ALA A 764 34.92 -20.46 9.05
N ALA A 765 35.20 -19.34 9.71
CA ALA A 765 36.37 -19.21 10.60
C ALA A 765 36.30 -20.16 11.81
N LEU A 766 35.10 -20.46 12.31
CA LEU A 766 34.90 -21.34 13.45
C LEU A 766 34.66 -22.81 13.08
N GLY A 767 34.65 -23.16 11.79
CA GLY A 767 34.31 -24.50 11.32
C GLY A 767 32.86 -24.91 11.64
N LEU A 768 31.93 -23.94 11.63
CA LEU A 768 30.50 -24.12 11.86
C LEU A 768 29.73 -24.03 10.54
N SER A 769 28.51 -24.59 10.50
CA SER A 769 27.57 -24.32 9.40
C SER A 769 26.92 -22.94 9.58
N ASN A 770 26.54 -22.27 8.48
CA ASN A 770 25.90 -20.94 8.53
C ASN A 770 24.70 -20.87 9.50
N VAL A 771 23.85 -21.90 9.53
CA VAL A 771 22.64 -21.95 10.39
C VAL A 771 22.95 -22.02 11.89
N GLU A 772 24.18 -22.37 12.26
CA GLU A 772 24.65 -22.43 13.64
C GLU A 772 25.13 -21.06 14.15
N VAL A 773 25.17 -20.05 13.28
CA VAL A 773 25.59 -18.68 13.58
C VAL A 773 24.46 -17.70 13.24
N ILE A 774 23.96 -16.97 14.25
CA ILE A 774 22.96 -15.92 14.03
C ILE A 774 23.50 -14.55 14.44
N PRO A 775 23.55 -13.58 13.52
CA PRO A 775 23.65 -12.18 13.87
C PRO A 775 22.27 -11.69 14.32
N VAL A 776 22.22 -10.94 15.41
CA VAL A 776 20.97 -10.51 16.06
C VAL A 776 20.90 -8.99 16.03
N GLN A 777 19.86 -8.47 15.38
CA GLN A 777 19.60 -7.05 15.28
C GLN A 777 19.10 -6.53 16.65
N ALA A 778 19.84 -5.62 17.28
CA ALA A 778 19.48 -4.98 18.54
C ALA A 778 19.98 -3.52 18.57
N ALA A 779 19.85 -2.83 17.43
CA ALA A 779 20.26 -1.45 17.21
C ALA A 779 19.06 -0.58 16.76
N TRP A 780 19.12 0.74 16.96
CA TRP A 780 18.01 1.63 16.56
C TRP A 780 18.53 2.88 15.85
N GLY A 781 17.96 3.17 14.68
CA GLY A 781 18.33 4.35 13.90
C GLY A 781 18.27 5.63 14.75
N SER A 782 19.30 6.46 14.61
CA SER A 782 19.50 7.72 15.34
C SER A 782 19.46 7.60 16.87
N SER A 783 19.61 6.41 17.44
CA SER A 783 19.61 6.30 18.90
C SER A 783 20.85 6.94 19.50
N ALA A 784 20.76 7.60 20.66
CA ALA A 784 21.91 8.20 21.34
C ALA A 784 22.42 7.33 22.49
N ALA A 785 23.73 7.33 22.77
CA ALA A 785 24.26 6.63 23.94
C ALA A 785 23.77 7.31 25.23
N ASP A 786 23.88 8.63 25.29
CA ASP A 786 23.35 9.47 26.37
C ASP A 786 22.01 10.09 26.00
N ARG A 787 21.06 10.14 26.94
CA ARG A 787 19.75 10.76 26.74
C ARG A 787 19.82 12.18 26.18
N TRP A 788 20.77 13.00 26.64
CA TRP A 788 20.87 14.40 26.18
C TRP A 788 21.44 14.56 24.76
N ALA A 789 21.89 13.47 24.14
CA ALA A 789 22.28 13.42 22.74
C ALA A 789 21.12 13.00 21.81
N ASP A 790 20.01 12.52 22.37
CA ASP A 790 18.81 12.14 21.62
C ASP A 790 18.27 13.34 20.81
N ASP A 791 17.63 13.07 19.67
CA ASP A 791 17.04 14.12 18.82
C ASP A 791 15.91 14.88 19.53
N ASN A 792 15.32 14.28 20.56
CA ASN A 792 14.30 14.89 21.41
C ASN A 792 14.60 14.57 22.90
N PRO A 793 15.62 15.19 23.50
CA PRO A 793 16.13 14.75 24.79
C PRO A 793 15.13 15.00 25.96
N SER A 794 14.16 15.89 25.74
CA SER A 794 13.11 16.25 26.72
C SER A 794 12.02 15.18 26.89
N SER A 795 11.67 14.47 25.82
CA SER A 795 10.52 13.54 25.80
C SER A 795 10.75 12.27 24.97
N GLY A 796 11.93 12.17 24.35
CA GLY A 796 12.36 11.07 23.51
C GLY A 796 12.63 9.80 24.32
N THR A 797 12.60 8.68 23.62
CA THR A 797 12.86 7.35 24.18
C THR A 797 13.95 6.62 23.41
N ASN A 798 14.63 7.32 22.48
CA ASN A 798 15.57 6.71 21.55
C ASN A 798 17.02 6.82 22.05
N TYR A 799 17.26 6.47 23.32
CA TYR A 799 18.60 6.48 23.92
C TYR A 799 18.89 5.23 24.75
N TRP A 800 20.18 4.98 25.00
CA TRP A 800 20.68 3.79 25.68
C TRP A 800 20.87 3.98 27.19
N TRP A 801 21.25 5.19 27.64
CA TRP A 801 21.47 5.48 29.06
C TRP A 801 20.96 6.87 29.45
N ASP A 802 20.33 6.98 30.61
CA ASP A 802 20.04 8.27 31.25
C ASP A 802 21.04 8.48 32.40
N LEU A 803 22.07 9.30 32.15
CA LEU A 803 23.11 9.58 33.16
C LEU A 803 22.57 10.39 34.32
N ASP A 804 21.57 11.25 34.07
CA ASP A 804 21.06 12.17 35.08
C ASP A 804 20.13 11.44 36.06
N ALA A 805 19.31 10.53 35.53
CA ALA A 805 18.50 9.64 36.33
C ALA A 805 19.28 8.42 36.87
N GLY A 806 20.45 8.11 36.29
CA GLY A 806 21.29 6.98 36.68
C GLY A 806 20.65 5.63 36.37
N ILE A 807 19.92 5.53 35.25
CA ILE A 807 19.16 4.33 34.86
C ILE A 807 19.43 3.91 33.42
N SER A 808 19.25 2.61 33.16
CA SER A 808 19.18 2.06 31.81
C SER A 808 18.08 2.76 30.99
N GLY A 809 18.43 3.16 29.78
CA GLY A 809 17.49 3.74 28.82
C GLY A 809 16.61 2.69 28.15
N PRO A 810 15.59 3.13 27.38
CA PRO A 810 14.66 2.22 26.71
C PRO A 810 15.35 1.27 25.72
N ARG A 811 16.37 1.74 24.97
CA ARG A 811 17.06 0.90 23.97
C ARG A 811 17.93 -0.17 24.59
N LEU A 812 18.59 0.14 25.71
CA LEU A 812 19.34 -0.85 26.47
C LEU A 812 18.41 -1.94 27.04
N SER A 813 17.28 -1.53 27.61
CA SER A 813 16.27 -2.47 28.13
C SER A 813 15.73 -3.39 27.03
N GLN A 814 15.48 -2.84 25.83
CA GLN A 814 15.03 -3.61 24.67
C GLN A 814 16.11 -4.58 24.17
N ALA A 815 17.38 -4.14 24.10
CA ALA A 815 18.48 -5.02 23.68
C ALA A 815 18.65 -6.21 24.64
N ILE A 816 18.59 -5.97 25.95
CA ILE A 816 18.63 -7.04 26.96
C ILE A 816 17.45 -8.02 26.78
N ALA A 817 16.24 -7.50 26.55
CA ALA A 817 15.07 -8.34 26.30
C ALA A 817 15.22 -9.20 25.04
N ILE A 818 15.77 -8.63 23.95
CA ILE A 818 16.07 -9.38 22.71
C ILE A 818 17.07 -10.51 23.01
N GLY A 819 18.20 -10.20 23.64
CA GLY A 819 19.25 -11.18 23.90
C GLY A 819 18.82 -12.30 24.85
N THR A 820 18.09 -11.97 25.92
CA THR A 820 17.54 -12.97 26.84
C THR A 820 16.43 -13.81 26.20
N GLY A 821 15.67 -13.25 25.26
CA GLY A 821 14.61 -13.92 24.52
C GLY A 821 15.09 -14.95 23.49
N LEU A 822 16.39 -14.99 23.15
CA LEU A 822 16.93 -15.92 22.14
C LEU A 822 16.86 -17.39 22.55
N GLY A 823 16.75 -17.69 23.85
CA GLY A 823 16.81 -19.07 24.36
C GLY A 823 18.19 -19.74 24.23
N VAL A 824 19.20 -19.01 23.76
CA VAL A 824 20.62 -19.39 23.71
C VAL A 824 21.48 -18.24 24.22
N PRO A 825 22.63 -18.50 24.87
CA PRO A 825 23.49 -17.43 25.34
C PRO A 825 24.05 -16.57 24.21
N VAL A 826 24.03 -15.25 24.41
CA VAL A 826 24.75 -14.30 23.54
C VAL A 826 26.25 -14.52 23.74
N SER A 827 26.98 -14.66 22.64
CA SER A 827 28.41 -14.99 22.64
C SER A 827 29.33 -13.78 22.47
N ALA A 828 28.83 -12.73 21.81
CA ALA A 828 29.55 -11.48 21.57
C ALA A 828 28.56 -10.34 21.27
N ILE A 829 29.02 -9.10 21.46
CA ILE A 829 28.32 -7.90 21.02
C ILE A 829 29.21 -7.15 20.03
N ILE A 830 28.63 -6.76 18.89
CA ILE A 830 29.15 -5.70 18.04
C ILE A 830 28.48 -4.39 18.46
N TRP A 831 29.27 -3.35 18.71
CA TRP A 831 28.79 -2.04 19.11
C TRP A 831 29.18 -0.99 18.06
N ALA A 832 28.19 -0.33 17.44
CA ALA A 832 28.42 0.80 16.55
C ALA A 832 27.53 1.99 16.96
N GLN A 833 28.13 2.97 17.65
CA GLN A 833 27.45 4.12 18.26
C GLN A 833 28.38 5.33 18.32
N GLY A 834 27.84 6.53 18.17
CA GLY A 834 28.52 7.81 18.39
C GLY A 834 28.19 8.93 17.38
N GLU A 835 27.65 8.62 16.20
CA GLU A 835 27.22 9.59 15.18
C GLU A 835 26.21 10.63 15.72
N ASN A 836 25.10 10.19 16.33
CA ASN A 836 24.14 11.12 16.92
C ASN A 836 24.73 11.87 18.13
N ASP A 837 25.49 11.19 18.99
CA ASP A 837 26.14 11.81 20.15
C ASP A 837 27.19 12.87 19.75
N ALA A 838 27.93 12.65 18.67
CA ALA A 838 28.86 13.62 18.09
C ALA A 838 28.09 14.80 17.49
N SER A 839 27.00 14.53 16.77
CA SER A 839 26.17 15.55 16.13
C SER A 839 25.50 16.47 17.17
N ALA A 840 25.17 15.94 18.35
CA ALA A 840 24.63 16.69 19.48
C ALA A 840 25.57 17.75 20.07
N THR A 841 26.86 17.71 19.72
CA THR A 841 27.84 18.74 20.12
C THR A 841 28.11 19.76 19.01
N SER A 842 27.41 19.66 17.88
CA SER A 842 27.55 20.64 16.82
C SER A 842 27.00 22.00 17.26
N GLU A 843 27.65 23.07 16.80
CA GLU A 843 27.24 24.46 17.10
C GLU A 843 25.83 24.81 16.61
N PHE A 844 25.22 23.95 15.80
CA PHE A 844 23.89 24.09 15.23
C PHE A 844 22.77 23.49 16.12
N GLU A 845 23.11 22.67 17.12
CA GLU A 845 22.16 21.91 17.94
C GLU A 845 22.05 22.48 19.36
N THR A 846 21.21 23.50 19.54
CA THR A 846 21.10 24.25 20.81
C THR A 846 20.26 23.58 21.90
N THR A 847 19.47 22.55 21.55
CA THR A 847 18.55 21.85 22.45
C THR A 847 19.12 20.57 23.06
N ARG A 848 20.30 20.15 22.59
CA ARG A 848 21.01 18.94 23.03
C ARG A 848 22.17 19.33 23.92
N HIS A 849 22.43 18.55 24.96
CA HIS A 849 23.35 18.92 26.04
C HIS A 849 24.33 17.80 26.40
N SER A 850 24.48 16.81 25.52
CA SER A 850 25.53 15.79 25.69
C SER A 850 26.89 16.33 25.28
N ASP A 851 27.94 15.67 25.74
CA ASP A 851 29.33 15.97 25.39
C ASP A 851 30.18 14.70 25.37
N ALA A 852 31.44 14.86 24.98
CA ALA A 852 32.44 13.80 24.94
C ALA A 852 32.59 13.03 26.28
N THR A 853 32.49 13.72 27.42
CA THR A 853 32.61 13.10 28.75
C THR A 853 31.37 12.26 29.09
N ARG A 854 30.19 12.80 28.78
CA ARG A 854 28.91 12.11 28.95
C ARG A 854 28.84 10.88 28.05
N PHE A 855 29.23 10.99 26.78
CA PHE A 855 29.29 9.87 25.86
C PHE A 855 30.14 8.71 26.40
N ARG A 856 31.37 9.02 26.88
CA ARG A 856 32.24 8.01 27.52
C ARG A 856 31.55 7.32 28.70
N THR A 857 30.99 8.12 29.61
CA THR A 857 30.35 7.61 30.82
C THR A 857 29.14 6.74 30.48
N ALA A 858 28.32 7.16 29.51
CA ALA A 858 27.18 6.39 29.04
C ALA A 858 27.63 5.04 28.47
N MET A 859 28.64 5.00 27.60
CA MET A 859 29.18 3.73 27.05
C MET A 859 29.63 2.76 28.14
N GLU A 860 30.41 3.24 29.12
CA GLU A 860 30.89 2.41 30.23
C GLU A 860 29.73 1.81 31.05
N ARG A 861 28.66 2.59 31.26
CA ARG A 861 27.43 2.14 31.94
C ARG A 861 26.62 1.15 31.12
N ILE A 862 26.41 1.45 29.83
CA ILE A 862 25.67 0.60 28.90
C ILE A 862 26.32 -0.79 28.84
N PHE A 863 27.64 -0.86 28.68
CA PHE A 863 28.34 -2.14 28.60
C PHE A 863 28.25 -2.95 29.89
N THR A 864 28.31 -2.28 31.04
CA THR A 864 28.14 -2.91 32.35
C THR A 864 26.74 -3.53 32.47
N ASP A 865 25.70 -2.76 32.19
CA ASP A 865 24.30 -3.18 32.34
C ASP A 865 23.89 -4.20 31.26
N LEU A 866 24.41 -4.07 30.03
CA LEU A 866 24.16 -5.03 28.96
C LEU A 866 24.74 -6.40 29.32
N ARG A 867 25.98 -6.45 29.84
CA ARG A 867 26.61 -7.69 30.34
C ARG A 867 25.85 -8.31 31.51
N ALA A 868 25.44 -7.48 32.47
CA ALA A 868 24.66 -7.91 33.62
C ALA A 868 23.30 -8.48 33.18
N GLY A 869 22.59 -7.77 32.32
CA GLY A 869 21.28 -8.17 31.79
C GLY A 869 21.30 -9.44 30.95
N LEU A 870 22.41 -9.68 30.22
CA LEU A 870 22.63 -10.90 29.44
C LEU A 870 23.26 -12.05 30.26
N GLY A 871 23.52 -11.84 31.55
CA GLY A 871 24.03 -12.89 32.45
C GLY A 871 25.48 -13.29 32.21
N ASN A 872 26.29 -12.45 31.56
CA ASN A 872 27.71 -12.71 31.32
C ASN A 872 28.56 -11.45 31.55
N ALA A 873 29.16 -11.35 32.74
CA ALA A 873 30.01 -10.23 33.13
C ALA A 873 31.29 -10.08 32.28
N ALA A 874 31.71 -11.12 31.56
CA ALA A 874 32.87 -11.11 30.68
C ALA A 874 32.50 -11.17 29.20
N LEU A 875 31.23 -10.88 28.83
CA LEU A 875 30.78 -10.93 27.44
C LEU A 875 31.64 -10.00 26.58
N PRO A 876 32.35 -10.52 25.57
CA PRO A 876 33.24 -9.69 24.78
C PRO A 876 32.45 -8.75 23.87
N ILE A 877 32.96 -7.52 23.73
CA ILE A 877 32.36 -6.44 22.95
C ILE A 877 33.39 -5.97 21.92
N TRP A 878 33.01 -5.96 20.64
CA TRP A 878 33.81 -5.38 19.57
C TRP A 878 33.16 -4.11 19.08
N ILE A 879 33.93 -3.03 19.10
CA ILE A 879 33.49 -1.74 18.61
C ILE A 879 33.78 -1.67 17.11
N GLN A 880 32.75 -1.41 16.32
CA GLN A 880 32.89 -0.80 15.02
C GLN A 880 33.01 0.70 15.25
N THR A 881 34.17 1.28 14.91
CA THR A 881 34.42 2.69 15.19
C THR A 881 33.52 3.59 14.37
N LEU A 882 33.39 4.85 14.80
CA LEU A 882 32.84 5.90 13.94
C LEU A 882 33.63 6.02 12.64
N GLY A 883 32.92 6.00 11.51
CA GLY A 883 33.47 6.35 10.20
C GLY A 883 33.68 7.86 10.09
N ARG A 884 33.26 8.44 8.97
CA ARG A 884 33.32 9.87 8.67
C ARG A 884 31.93 10.40 8.35
N ALA A 885 31.77 11.72 8.38
CA ALA A 885 30.50 12.36 8.07
C ALA A 885 30.72 13.60 7.20
N PHE A 886 30.29 13.50 5.93
CA PHE A 886 30.46 14.57 4.96
C PHE A 886 29.15 15.31 4.73
N TYR A 887 29.24 16.62 4.52
CA TYR A 887 28.08 17.50 4.42
C TYR A 887 28.26 18.50 3.29
N GLY A 888 27.16 18.93 2.68
CA GLY A 888 27.16 20.03 1.72
C GLY A 888 27.10 19.57 0.26
N ALA A 889 26.62 20.47 -0.60
CA ALA A 889 26.40 20.18 -2.01
C ALA A 889 27.69 20.27 -2.84
N GLY A 890 27.89 19.31 -3.74
CA GLY A 890 29.00 19.27 -4.70
C GLY A 890 30.14 18.33 -4.32
N GLU A 891 30.92 17.91 -5.32
CA GLU A 891 31.97 16.90 -5.18
C GLU A 891 33.37 17.53 -5.32
N PRO A 892 34.30 17.30 -4.38
CA PRO A 892 34.13 16.55 -3.14
C PRO A 892 33.34 17.34 -2.07
N PRO A 893 32.59 16.67 -1.19
CA PRO A 893 31.91 17.31 -0.06
C PRO A 893 32.91 17.63 1.07
N PRO A 894 32.74 18.74 1.81
CA PRO A 894 33.51 19.00 3.03
C PRO A 894 33.12 18.06 4.18
N GLU A 895 33.99 17.99 5.19
CA GLU A 895 33.79 17.24 6.44
C GLU A 895 33.88 18.20 7.65
N PRO A 896 32.90 19.09 7.85
CA PRO A 896 32.96 20.17 8.85
C PRO A 896 33.05 19.68 10.30
N ILE A 897 32.45 18.54 10.61
CA ILE A 897 32.41 17.98 11.97
C ILE A 897 33.42 16.84 12.17
N GLY A 898 34.38 16.67 11.25
CA GLY A 898 35.36 15.59 11.30
C GLY A 898 36.23 15.60 12.56
N ALA A 899 36.51 16.79 13.12
CA ALA A 899 37.21 16.93 14.39
C ALA A 899 36.42 16.31 15.56
N THR A 900 35.11 16.54 15.59
CA THR A 900 34.21 15.96 16.59
C THR A 900 34.12 14.45 16.44
N TYR A 901 33.94 13.94 15.22
CA TYR A 901 33.91 12.49 14.95
C TYR A 901 35.20 11.81 15.38
N LYS A 902 36.36 12.45 15.13
CA LYS A 902 37.64 11.95 15.64
C LYS A 902 37.67 11.91 17.17
N ALA A 903 37.24 12.97 17.86
CA ALA A 903 37.24 12.99 19.33
C ALA A 903 36.38 11.88 19.94
N TYR A 904 35.23 11.59 19.34
CA TYR A 904 34.35 10.49 19.76
C TYR A 904 34.95 9.11 19.45
N ARG A 905 35.70 8.98 18.35
CA ARG A 905 36.50 7.78 18.05
C ARG A 905 37.62 7.55 19.06
N ASP A 906 38.30 8.62 19.47
CA ASP A 906 39.33 8.56 20.52
C ASP A 906 38.73 8.09 21.87
N ILE A 907 37.47 8.44 22.15
CA ILE A 907 36.73 7.91 23.32
C ILE A 907 36.44 6.43 23.17
N GLN A 908 36.00 5.96 22.00
CA GLN A 908 35.78 4.52 21.75
C GLN A 908 37.06 3.71 22.02
N LEU A 909 38.23 4.23 21.61
CA LEU A 909 39.54 3.64 21.92
C LEU A 909 39.85 3.65 23.42
N ALA A 910 39.57 4.76 24.10
CA ALA A 910 39.81 4.88 25.54
C ALA A 910 38.93 3.91 26.35
N VAL A 911 37.67 3.70 25.95
CA VAL A 911 36.77 2.72 26.56
C VAL A 911 37.27 1.29 26.29
N ALA A 912 37.71 0.99 25.07
CA ALA A 912 38.29 -0.32 24.74
C ALA A 912 39.56 -0.61 25.57
N ALA A 913 40.47 0.37 25.70
CA ALA A 913 41.69 0.21 26.47
C ALA A 913 41.46 0.03 27.98
N ALA A 914 40.31 0.45 28.50
CA ALA A 914 39.98 0.35 29.92
C ALA A 914 39.50 -1.04 30.36
N ASP A 915 39.11 -1.91 29.42
CA ASP A 915 38.57 -3.24 29.70
C ASP A 915 39.05 -4.27 28.66
N ALA A 916 39.77 -5.29 29.13
CA ALA A 916 40.35 -6.33 28.27
C ALA A 916 39.33 -7.18 27.49
N ASN A 917 38.03 -7.07 27.79
CA ASN A 917 36.96 -7.72 27.04
C ASN A 917 36.30 -6.79 26.00
N ILE A 918 36.77 -5.55 25.87
CA ILE A 918 36.33 -4.59 24.85
C ILE A 918 37.48 -4.38 23.87
N ARG A 919 37.20 -4.49 22.57
CA ARG A 919 38.21 -4.40 21.50
C ARG A 919 37.72 -3.54 20.35
N ILE A 920 38.62 -3.06 19.52
CA ILE A 920 38.26 -2.50 18.22
C ILE A 920 38.15 -3.63 17.20
N GLY A 921 36.94 -3.88 16.72
CA GLY A 921 36.65 -4.92 15.74
C GLY A 921 36.94 -4.50 14.32
N SER A 922 36.59 -3.26 13.97
CA SER A 922 36.83 -2.70 12.63
C SER A 922 36.95 -1.17 12.67
N TRP A 923 37.80 -0.65 11.79
CA TRP A 923 37.93 0.78 11.49
C TRP A 923 37.02 1.24 10.33
N VAL A 924 36.17 0.34 9.82
CA VAL A 924 35.31 0.55 8.63
C VAL A 924 36.16 0.78 7.37
N PRO A 925 36.61 -0.30 6.68
CA PRO A 925 37.45 -0.19 5.50
C PRO A 925 36.79 0.63 4.39
N GLY A 926 37.51 1.62 3.87
CA GLY A 926 37.02 2.53 2.83
C GLY A 926 36.26 3.75 3.36
N ALA A 927 36.12 3.90 4.68
CA ALA A 927 35.47 5.06 5.30
C ALA A 927 36.19 6.39 5.01
N GLU A 928 37.45 6.36 4.59
CA GLU A 928 38.23 7.52 4.18
C GLU A 928 37.68 8.22 2.92
N ASP A 929 36.98 7.49 2.06
CA ASP A 929 36.48 7.99 0.78
C ASP A 929 34.98 8.31 0.87
N TRP A 930 34.61 9.54 0.57
CA TRP A 930 33.21 9.99 0.61
C TRP A 930 32.35 9.32 -0.48
N HIS A 931 32.93 8.76 -1.56
CA HIS A 931 32.19 8.00 -2.57
C HIS A 931 31.59 6.71 -2.00
N ASN A 932 32.14 6.21 -0.89
CA ASN A 932 31.72 5.00 -0.22
C ASN A 932 30.51 5.20 0.71
N TYR A 933 29.85 6.36 0.64
CA TYR A 933 28.70 6.73 1.45
C TYR A 933 27.47 7.04 0.58
N VAL A 934 26.29 6.75 1.13
CA VAL A 934 24.99 7.09 0.55
C VAL A 934 24.78 8.62 0.61
N VAL A 935 24.16 9.20 -0.42
CA VAL A 935 23.71 10.59 -0.42
C VAL A 935 22.30 10.65 0.15
N GLU A 936 22.14 11.30 1.30
CA GLU A 936 20.86 11.43 2.01
C GLU A 936 20.19 12.80 1.72
N MET A 937 18.85 12.88 1.78
CA MET A 937 18.03 14.09 1.58
C MET A 937 17.19 14.37 2.85
N PRO A 938 16.86 15.63 3.23
CA PRO A 938 16.66 16.82 2.39
C PRO A 938 17.85 17.78 2.20
N GLY A 939 19.05 17.45 2.67
CA GLY A 939 20.30 18.12 2.31
C GLY A 939 21.42 17.08 2.16
N PRO A 940 22.33 17.20 1.17
CA PRO A 940 23.30 16.16 0.85
C PRO A 940 24.26 15.92 2.02
N GLY A 941 23.91 14.95 2.86
CA GLY A 941 24.71 14.40 3.94
C GLY A 941 25.12 12.98 3.58
N ARG A 942 26.31 12.58 4.02
CA ARG A 942 26.90 11.26 3.78
C ARG A 942 27.38 10.69 5.10
N ILE A 943 26.55 9.86 5.73
CA ILE A 943 26.79 9.26 7.05
C ILE A 943 26.70 7.72 6.98
N HIS A 944 25.73 7.19 6.23
CA HIS A 944 25.61 5.75 6.00
C HIS A 944 26.51 5.29 4.86
N TYR A 945 27.11 4.10 5.02
CA TYR A 945 27.98 3.52 4.00
C TYR A 945 27.18 2.88 2.85
N LEU A 946 27.84 2.71 1.70
CA LEU A 946 27.33 1.85 0.63
C LEU A 946 27.49 0.37 1.00
N ALA A 947 26.70 -0.49 0.35
CA ALA A 947 26.66 -1.92 0.63
C ALA A 947 28.04 -2.63 0.67
N PRO A 948 28.99 -2.37 -0.27
CA PRO A 948 30.30 -3.04 -0.24
C PRO A 948 31.11 -2.75 1.03
N VAL A 949 30.98 -1.54 1.59
CA VAL A 949 31.67 -1.13 2.81
C VAL A 949 31.08 -1.86 4.01
N TYR A 950 29.75 -1.92 4.12
CA TYR A 950 29.09 -2.70 5.15
C TYR A 950 29.48 -4.17 5.10
N GLN A 951 29.54 -4.77 3.91
CA GLN A 951 29.89 -6.19 3.72
C GLN A 951 31.35 -6.46 4.10
N THR A 952 32.28 -5.58 3.70
CA THR A 952 33.70 -5.68 4.04
C THR A 952 33.91 -5.51 5.55
N THR A 953 33.24 -4.52 6.15
CA THR A 953 33.25 -4.28 7.60
C THR A 953 32.72 -5.49 8.37
N ALA A 954 31.64 -6.13 7.89
CA ALA A 954 31.13 -7.35 8.49
C ALA A 954 32.14 -8.52 8.44
N ALA A 955 32.89 -8.66 7.35
CA ALA A 955 33.94 -9.68 7.26
C ALA A 955 35.06 -9.43 8.28
N GLU A 956 35.52 -8.18 8.43
CA GLU A 956 36.51 -7.82 9.46
C GLU A 956 36.00 -8.06 10.88
N LEU A 957 34.75 -7.69 11.15
CA LEU A 957 34.12 -7.92 12.46
C LEU A 957 34.00 -9.42 12.77
N ALA A 958 33.66 -10.24 11.77
CA ALA A 958 33.58 -11.69 11.93
C ALA A 958 34.96 -12.30 12.24
N GLU A 959 36.00 -11.89 11.52
CA GLU A 959 37.39 -12.26 11.81
C GLU A 959 37.79 -11.79 13.23
N ALA A 960 37.42 -10.56 13.61
CA ALA A 960 37.70 -10.03 14.94
C ALA A 960 37.13 -10.91 16.06
N VAL A 961 35.88 -11.34 15.89
CA VAL A 961 35.18 -12.20 16.84
C VAL A 961 35.77 -13.60 16.85
N ALA A 962 36.09 -14.18 15.68
CA ALA A 962 36.65 -15.52 15.57
C ALA A 962 38.04 -15.63 16.23
N GLU A 963 38.90 -14.65 15.96
CA GLU A 963 40.31 -14.68 16.37
C GLU A 963 40.59 -13.92 17.66
N THR A 964 39.56 -13.30 18.26
CA THR A 964 39.72 -12.40 19.41
C THR A 964 40.67 -11.23 19.11
N LEU A 965 40.66 -10.77 17.86
CA LEU A 965 41.56 -9.72 17.37
C LEU A 965 41.11 -8.34 17.86
N ASP A 966 42.10 -7.52 18.23
CA ASP A 966 41.94 -6.10 18.56
C ASP A 966 42.74 -5.26 17.58
N ARG A 967 42.05 -4.41 16.81
CA ARG A 967 42.66 -3.55 15.80
C ARG A 967 43.06 -2.17 16.32
N ALA A 968 42.93 -1.90 17.63
CA ALA A 968 43.25 -0.61 18.23
C ALA A 968 44.70 -0.16 17.95
N GLY A 969 45.65 -1.10 17.88
CA GLY A 969 47.08 -0.84 17.70
C GLY A 969 47.53 -0.52 16.27
N SER A 970 46.63 -0.53 15.28
CA SER A 970 46.97 -0.26 13.88
C SER A 970 45.89 0.61 13.21
N PRO A 971 45.72 1.87 13.65
CA PRO A 971 44.75 2.78 13.07
C PRO A 971 45.13 3.17 11.63
N PRO A 972 44.18 3.22 10.68
CA PRO A 972 44.43 3.76 9.34
C PRO A 972 44.83 5.25 9.38
N ASP A 973 45.69 5.69 8.46
CA ASP A 973 46.24 7.06 8.43
C ASP A 973 45.16 8.17 8.46
N TRP A 974 44.03 7.95 7.79
CA TRP A 974 42.93 8.92 7.74
C TRP A 974 42.35 9.24 9.12
N THR A 975 42.42 8.28 10.06
CA THR A 975 41.90 8.46 11.42
C THR A 975 42.75 9.42 12.26
N LEU A 976 44.00 9.65 11.83
CA LEU A 976 44.97 10.52 12.49
C LEU A 976 44.97 11.95 11.90
N MET A 977 44.25 12.18 10.80
CA MET A 977 44.18 13.50 10.16
C MET A 977 43.38 14.48 11.03
N GLY A 978 43.92 15.70 11.19
CA GLY A 978 43.24 16.81 11.84
C GLY A 978 42.85 17.92 10.85
N PRO A 979 41.87 18.76 11.19
CA PRO A 979 41.50 19.91 10.37
C PRO A 979 42.61 20.97 10.38
N PRO A 980 42.85 21.69 9.27
CA PRO A 980 43.82 22.80 9.22
C PRO A 980 43.52 23.92 10.23
N THR A 981 44.54 24.47 10.89
CA THR A 981 44.38 25.56 11.89
C THR A 981 44.87 26.91 11.34
N GLY A 982 44.59 27.99 12.06
CA GLY A 982 45.17 29.30 11.74
C GLY A 982 44.64 29.94 10.44
N VAL A 983 43.42 29.57 10.00
CA VAL A 983 42.86 30.11 8.75
C VAL A 983 42.60 31.62 8.88
N GLY A 984 43.24 32.40 8.01
CA GLY A 984 43.16 33.86 7.93
C GLY A 984 43.08 34.33 6.48
N ALA A 985 42.69 35.59 6.27
CA ALA A 985 42.63 36.19 4.93
C ALA A 985 43.13 37.64 4.94
N VAL A 986 43.84 38.04 3.88
CA VAL A 986 44.38 39.39 3.70
C VAL A 986 44.10 39.87 2.28
N ARG A 987 43.73 41.15 2.13
CA ARG A 987 43.64 41.82 0.82
C ARG A 987 45.02 42.29 0.38
N GLU A 988 45.40 41.90 -0.82
CA GLU A 988 46.65 42.30 -1.46
C GLU A 988 46.51 43.65 -2.17
N ALA A 989 47.63 44.27 -2.54
CA ALA A 989 47.64 45.59 -3.20
C ALA A 989 46.96 45.61 -4.59
N ASN A 990 46.71 44.45 -5.18
CA ASN A 990 45.99 44.26 -6.45
C ASN A 990 44.52 43.81 -6.24
N ASP A 991 43.97 43.99 -5.04
CA ASP A 991 42.61 43.61 -4.65
C ASP A 991 42.29 42.10 -4.61
N ASP A 992 43.27 41.25 -4.90
CA ASP A 992 43.17 39.81 -4.63
C ASP A 992 43.08 39.55 -3.12
N ILE A 993 42.37 38.49 -2.74
CA ILE A 993 42.32 38.03 -1.35
C ILE A 993 43.18 36.77 -1.22
N THR A 994 44.24 36.82 -0.43
CA THR A 994 45.03 35.64 -0.04
C THR A 994 44.46 35.05 1.24
N VAL A 995 43.97 33.83 1.17
CA VAL A 995 43.58 33.01 2.33
C VAL A 995 44.75 32.11 2.69
N SER A 996 45.19 32.11 3.94
CA SER A 996 46.33 31.32 4.43
C SER A 996 45.99 30.55 5.70
N TRP A 997 46.73 29.49 6.00
CA TRP A 997 46.56 28.66 7.20
C TRP A 997 47.92 28.13 7.70
N ASP A 998 47.92 27.37 8.80
CA ASP A 998 49.13 26.73 9.30
C ASP A 998 49.52 25.53 8.42
N GLY A 999 50.77 25.47 7.94
CA GLY A 999 51.30 24.35 7.16
C GLY A 999 52.66 24.62 6.53
N GLU A 1000 53.29 23.60 5.93
CA GLU A 1000 54.55 23.75 5.21
C GLU A 1000 54.34 23.90 3.69
N ALA A 1001 55.29 24.52 2.98
CA ALA A 1001 55.18 24.77 1.54
C ALA A 1001 55.08 23.49 0.67
N GLY A 1002 55.42 22.32 1.23
CA GLY A 1002 55.32 21.01 0.55
C GLY A 1002 54.05 20.22 0.87
N ASP A 1003 53.22 20.68 1.81
CA ASP A 1003 51.97 19.99 2.18
C ASP A 1003 50.89 20.18 1.10
N GLY A 1004 50.09 19.13 0.88
CA GLY A 1004 48.92 19.20 -0.01
C GLY A 1004 47.67 19.65 0.74
N PHE A 1005 46.89 20.55 0.12
CA PHE A 1005 45.60 21.00 0.64
C PHE A 1005 44.55 21.10 -0.46
N ALA A 1006 43.28 21.13 -0.05
CA ALA A 1006 42.14 21.45 -0.90
C ALA A 1006 41.28 22.54 -0.25
N VAL A 1007 40.83 23.49 -1.07
CA VAL A 1007 40.00 24.63 -0.65
C VAL A 1007 38.70 24.63 -1.43
N ILE A 1008 37.57 24.63 -0.72
CA ILE A 1008 36.25 24.90 -1.29
C ILE A 1008 35.89 26.34 -0.93
N ASN A 1009 35.79 27.20 -1.93
CA ASN A 1009 35.32 28.57 -1.75
C ASN A 1009 33.80 28.62 -1.84
N ILE A 1010 33.14 29.25 -0.88
CA ILE A 1010 31.68 29.29 -0.73
C ILE A 1010 31.22 30.74 -0.81
N SER A 1011 30.09 30.96 -1.47
CA SER A 1011 29.41 32.24 -1.51
C SER A 1011 28.88 32.59 -0.12
N VAL A 1012 29.32 33.71 0.44
CA VAL A 1012 28.84 34.19 1.75
C VAL A 1012 27.37 34.61 1.72
N THR A 1013 26.80 34.87 0.55
CA THR A 1013 25.41 35.35 0.38
C THR A 1013 24.44 34.22 0.08
N THR A 1014 24.85 33.22 -0.70
CA THR A 1014 23.96 32.13 -1.16
C THR A 1014 24.28 30.78 -0.55
N GLY A 1015 25.42 30.63 0.13
CA GLY A 1015 25.92 29.32 0.59
C GLY A 1015 26.36 28.38 -0.55
N ALA A 1016 26.31 28.84 -1.80
CA ALA A 1016 26.67 28.02 -2.96
C ALA A 1016 28.19 27.92 -3.12
N ARG A 1017 28.67 26.77 -3.59
CA ARG A 1017 30.08 26.57 -3.92
C ARG A 1017 30.49 27.44 -5.12
N LEU A 1018 31.47 28.31 -4.91
CA LEU A 1018 32.08 29.17 -5.93
C LEU A 1018 33.19 28.44 -6.70
N SER A 1019 34.06 27.71 -5.98
CA SER A 1019 35.16 26.96 -6.59
C SER A 1019 35.69 25.84 -5.71
N TYR A 1020 36.49 24.95 -6.30
CA TYR A 1020 37.34 23.98 -5.61
C TYR A 1020 38.73 24.01 -6.21
N THR A 1021 39.73 24.12 -5.35
CA THR A 1021 41.12 24.27 -5.75
C THR A 1021 42.00 23.38 -4.88
N GLU A 1022 42.84 22.57 -5.51
CA GLU A 1022 43.94 21.88 -4.82
C GLU A 1022 45.18 22.75 -4.89
N VAL A 1023 45.84 22.93 -3.74
CA VAL A 1023 47.03 23.77 -3.61
C VAL A 1023 48.16 22.99 -2.95
N THR A 1024 49.39 23.36 -3.31
CA THR A 1024 50.62 22.89 -2.64
C THR A 1024 51.16 24.05 -1.81
N GLY A 1025 51.20 23.88 -0.49
CA GLY A 1025 51.48 24.94 0.46
C GLY A 1025 50.22 25.59 1.06
N PRO A 1026 50.39 26.40 2.12
CA PRO A 1026 49.29 26.76 2.99
C PRO A 1026 48.58 28.08 2.59
N ALA A 1027 48.32 28.26 1.30
CA ALA A 1027 47.67 29.48 0.80
C ALA A 1027 46.79 29.24 -0.45
N PHE A 1028 45.73 30.02 -0.58
CA PHE A 1028 44.80 30.06 -1.70
C PHE A 1028 44.46 31.52 -2.06
N THR A 1029 44.41 31.85 -3.35
CA THR A 1029 44.11 33.21 -3.82
C THR A 1029 42.72 33.28 -4.44
N PHE A 1030 41.88 34.20 -3.94
CA PHE A 1030 40.59 34.57 -4.52
C PHE A 1030 40.74 35.90 -5.27
N SER A 1031 40.95 35.79 -6.59
CA SER A 1031 41.33 36.94 -7.41
C SER A 1031 40.23 38.00 -7.53
N GLU A 1032 40.60 39.26 -7.79
CA GLU A 1032 39.66 40.35 -8.05
C GLU A 1032 38.61 39.95 -9.10
N ALA A 1033 39.06 39.36 -10.22
CA ALA A 1033 38.18 38.90 -11.29
C ALA A 1033 37.18 37.85 -10.81
N ALA A 1034 37.61 36.92 -9.95
CA ALA A 1034 36.73 35.89 -9.39
C ALA A 1034 35.75 36.48 -8.35
N GLN A 1035 36.17 37.50 -7.59
CA GLN A 1035 35.29 38.25 -6.69
C GLN A 1035 34.20 38.99 -7.48
N GLN A 1036 34.57 39.72 -8.53
CA GLN A 1036 33.62 40.40 -9.41
C GLN A 1036 32.67 39.41 -10.11
N ALA A 1037 33.17 38.26 -10.54
CA ALA A 1037 32.32 37.22 -11.13
C ALA A 1037 31.30 36.64 -10.12
N ALA A 1038 31.71 36.46 -8.87
CA ALA A 1038 30.86 35.88 -7.82
C ALA A 1038 29.84 36.88 -7.25
N TYR A 1039 30.23 38.14 -7.05
CA TYR A 1039 29.45 39.12 -6.30
C TYR A 1039 29.11 40.40 -7.06
N GLY A 1040 29.68 40.62 -8.26
CA GLY A 1040 29.56 41.89 -8.99
C GLY A 1040 30.35 43.06 -8.38
N GLN A 1041 31.14 42.80 -7.34
CA GLN A 1041 31.93 43.76 -6.57
C GLN A 1041 33.05 43.05 -5.79
N LEU A 1042 33.96 43.82 -5.18
CA LEU A 1042 34.97 43.27 -4.27
C LEU A 1042 34.32 42.64 -3.03
N ALA A 1043 34.83 41.48 -2.62
CA ALA A 1043 34.28 40.74 -1.48
C ALA A 1043 34.80 41.33 -0.16
N GLY A 1044 33.90 41.77 0.72
CA GLY A 1044 34.26 42.18 2.09
C GLY A 1044 34.40 41.01 3.07
N TYR A 1045 33.96 39.82 2.68
CA TYR A 1045 34.05 38.59 3.44
C TYR A 1045 34.42 37.43 2.51
N VAL A 1046 35.13 36.44 3.03
CA VAL A 1046 35.42 35.18 2.33
C VAL A 1046 34.98 34.00 3.21
N ALA A 1047 34.28 33.02 2.63
CA ALA A 1047 33.94 31.77 3.30
C ALA A 1047 34.64 30.59 2.61
N VAL A 1048 35.41 29.82 3.36
CA VAL A 1048 36.16 28.67 2.83
C VAL A 1048 36.02 27.44 3.72
N TYR A 1049 36.06 26.26 3.08
CA TYR A 1049 36.48 25.02 3.72
C TYR A 1049 37.92 24.72 3.31
N VAL A 1050 38.80 24.52 4.28
CA VAL A 1050 40.20 24.12 4.04
C VAL A 1050 40.41 22.70 4.56
N MET A 1051 40.97 21.83 3.73
CA MET A 1051 41.21 20.41 4.04
C MET A 1051 42.67 20.06 3.77
N ARG A 1052 43.30 19.30 4.68
CA ARG A 1052 44.60 18.68 4.39
C ARG A 1052 44.40 17.52 3.41
N ARG A 1053 45.33 17.32 2.49
CA ARG A 1053 45.34 16.20 1.55
C ARG A 1053 46.59 15.35 1.77
N ALA A 1054 46.40 14.06 2.03
CA ALA A 1054 47.48 13.10 2.22
C ALA A 1054 47.12 11.77 1.57
N GLY A 1055 48.05 11.15 0.83
CA GLY A 1055 47.83 9.83 0.23
C GLY A 1055 46.64 9.75 -0.76
N GLY A 1056 46.20 10.87 -1.34
CA GLY A 1056 45.02 10.93 -2.20
C GLY A 1056 43.68 11.13 -1.47
N VAL A 1057 43.69 11.16 -0.13
CA VAL A 1057 42.51 11.34 0.73
C VAL A 1057 42.43 12.79 1.23
N LEU A 1058 41.21 13.32 1.32
CA LEU A 1058 40.92 14.61 1.97
C LEU A 1058 40.64 14.38 3.46
N GLY A 1059 41.30 15.13 4.32
CA GLY A 1059 41.05 15.14 5.77
C GLY A 1059 39.86 16.02 6.18
N PRO A 1060 39.58 16.11 7.49
CA PRO A 1060 38.58 17.01 8.03
C PRO A 1060 38.75 18.45 7.56
N SER A 1061 37.63 19.14 7.35
CA SER A 1061 37.65 20.52 6.86
C SER A 1061 37.48 21.53 7.99
N THR A 1062 38.22 22.63 7.92
CA THR A 1062 37.95 23.83 8.72
C THR A 1062 37.07 24.77 7.93
N TYR A 1063 35.87 25.05 8.44
CA TYR A 1063 35.03 26.12 7.91
C TYR A 1063 35.43 27.46 8.54
N SER A 1064 35.57 28.50 7.73
CA SER A 1064 35.87 29.85 8.23
C SER A 1064 35.19 30.90 7.37
N VAL A 1065 34.52 31.85 8.02
CA VAL A 1065 34.03 33.09 7.41
C VAL A 1065 34.87 34.23 7.95
N ILE A 1066 35.63 34.90 7.09
CA ILE A 1066 36.66 35.86 7.47
C ILE A 1066 36.32 37.21 6.86
N GLU A 1067 36.23 38.24 7.70
CA GLU A 1067 36.13 39.63 7.25
C GLU A 1067 37.46 40.05 6.61
N VAL A 1068 37.38 40.64 5.42
CA VAL A 1068 38.56 41.13 4.70
C VAL A 1068 38.39 42.64 4.49
N PRO A 1069 38.96 43.46 5.40
CA PRO A 1069 38.88 44.91 5.31
C PRO A 1069 39.33 45.43 3.94
N ALA A 1070 38.76 46.56 3.54
CA ALA A 1070 39.14 47.27 2.32
C ALA A 1070 40.56 47.84 2.42
#